data_AF-A0A918C4B4-F1
#
_entry.id   AF-A0A918C4B4-F1
#
_cell.length_a   1.000
_cell.length_b   1.000
_cell.length_c   1.000
_cell.angle_alpha   90.00
_cell.angle_beta   90.00
_cell.angle_gamma   90.00
#
_symmetry.space_group_name_H-M   'P 1'
#
loop_
_entity.id
_entity.type
_entity.pdbx_description
1 polymer ?
#
loop_
_entity_poly.entity_id
_entity_poly.type
_entity_poly.pdbx_seq_one_letter_code
_entity_poly.pdbx_strand_id
1 'polypeptide(L)'
;MRRVDVIGKTLKARLLALRKQGRVALALAAGLLGSAALAQTTATTASSGSYCTAVYGVGGTTHTITFFNTTTQTATTLSTNSPAGDMNAAAVDRTDGKLYYIDRSANPSVLYYYDPMTQTHTAVGSFYPPHDISSSELIAGGFDETGTYYIYYDNGQYTTINKTTAQISGYRYLQAPGYTLSTLTNGDLAFDGTQGYAIFETGPERQTNVFKFNPANVGAELSNPLPLKLNGQNVTSTGFGGVNGLAYEPSAGAFYVSAAGGTAGSAFYQLDISTGNISLVNNISGITDLSSCSRPRPLPPGVTKKFSPQIASSPAANGETVSTLSITINNPNNGLTYLNSDFTDVFPVSPAQMSVSSTPNLTITPAGCLASSSVVAPAGATGLTVKSGTSLAAGACTISVNVTVPKSGQYVNTIGVNALDTTTGKNSVAATDTLTVKTVDVKVEKSGPASAAVATPFSFSITTTNVGTSNAANVVTSDVLPSQLTFVSADNGGTYNASTRTITWPTLATLAVGAKQVYGVTVFAQPVSANTTVTNTATTTADHDFTPANNTATANVNLVPGSSTLPDSGTCTPSEPYVQSFNTPGALAEVRNHAYLSDPNAVTVADGSYTLWNQINNSGTSGYALYYNIANFEGKNGATLTTPGLLYESQIAVQAGSTVTYENYIRSHASSVTQLQYRFYDGVSGTLLKSFDGAFATTSYSRQTVPSFVSPSAKLIIRLYTLKDGTTADTNVLKLDDIKLSCTLPPALSIVKTHSPATFQVLQPATYTLTVSNAANTLATSGTITVQDQLPVGIGAALPSGFSPAPGWTCTYSGEAEQKTGYSPNPNEAQLLTCTSTNVLAMGSSVALSIPVNVTSTAGANVINKASVGGGGDPDPLPAVATCTPGAQCAQDTAPVLPLPTPPATCTTGTPTNLLTSSLKGYDDNDSATLSANAALLSNAAAYLSGTGDSNSFVIDGTYFFNNGYGPLSKASILQLLVNGTVYASFLTQDDYSGSATVTAQNGATLVGGVGSVQLNRYSSSRLWVTLPASVTSIGSVQIKFVSSAPTGSVGDDYGFEIGSIIACTKALPKLNVVKTVQNITAQGTVGTLSTGRPGDVLEYCITTTNTGGASATKLSFSDAVPSNTSAQTGGYGAGKDIHVTTVAGTTDLTFAADGDAGQLGGGAISVNLPSLVLAPTQAFSVCFRAIIN
;
A
#
# COMPACT_ATOMS: atom_id res chain seq x y z
N MET A 1 -36.68 38.80 6.69
CA MET A 1 -35.52 39.68 6.41
C MET A 1 -34.30 38.84 6.04
N ARG A 2 -33.94 38.81 4.73
CA ARG A 2 -32.58 38.95 4.14
C ARG A 2 -31.50 37.91 4.54
N ARG A 3 -30.81 37.13 3.67
CA ARG A 3 -30.51 37.10 2.21
C ARG A 3 -30.10 35.65 1.83
N VAL A 4 -30.67 35.03 0.77
CA VAL A 4 -30.14 34.80 -0.63
C VAL A 4 -28.98 33.76 -0.68
N ASP A 5 -29.13 32.51 -1.15
CA ASP A 5 -29.41 31.96 -2.51
C ASP A 5 -28.16 31.96 -3.45
N VAL A 6 -28.02 30.91 -4.29
CA VAL A 6 -26.94 30.57 -5.28
C VAL A 6 -25.90 29.50 -4.85
N ILE A 7 -26.10 28.24 -5.28
CA ILE A 7 -25.19 27.32 -6.03
C ILE A 7 -25.92 25.96 -6.16
N GLY A 8 -27.04 25.95 -6.89
CA GLY A 8 -27.81 24.71 -7.15
C GLY A 8 -28.38 24.62 -8.57
N LYS A 9 -28.15 25.63 -9.41
CA LYS A 9 -28.77 25.75 -10.75
C LYS A 9 -27.80 25.75 -11.93
N THR A 10 -26.51 25.43 -11.74
CA THR A 10 -25.49 25.51 -12.81
C THR A 10 -24.90 24.15 -13.24
N LEU A 11 -25.53 23.02 -12.92
CA LEU A 11 -25.03 21.69 -13.34
C LEU A 11 -25.96 20.95 -14.32
N LYS A 12 -27.25 21.28 -14.38
CA LYS A 12 -28.21 20.65 -15.32
C LYS A 12 -28.27 21.29 -16.72
N ALA A 13 -27.74 22.50 -16.90
CA ALA A 13 -27.74 23.19 -18.20
C ALA A 13 -26.49 22.90 -19.07
N ARG A 14 -25.41 22.32 -18.52
CA ARG A 14 -24.21 21.97 -19.29
C ARG A 14 -24.17 20.51 -19.79
N LEU A 15 -25.00 19.63 -19.25
CA LEU A 15 -25.07 18.23 -19.69
C LEU A 15 -25.94 17.99 -20.94
N LEU A 16 -26.79 18.95 -21.33
CA LEU A 16 -27.69 18.80 -22.48
C LEU A 16 -27.12 19.36 -23.80
N ALA A 17 -25.99 20.07 -23.76
CA ALA A 17 -25.36 20.71 -24.92
C ALA A 17 -24.25 19.85 -25.60
N LEU A 18 -23.80 18.75 -24.98
CA LEU A 18 -22.70 17.92 -25.50
C LEU A 18 -23.14 16.61 -26.18
N ARG A 19 -24.46 16.38 -26.36
CA ARG A 19 -25.00 15.17 -27.01
C ARG A 19 -25.43 15.34 -28.48
N LYS A 20 -25.21 16.50 -29.10
CA LYS A 20 -25.79 16.80 -30.44
C LYS A 20 -24.84 17.07 -31.60
N GLN A 21 -23.53 16.88 -31.46
CA GLN A 21 -22.62 16.94 -32.62
C GLN A 21 -21.51 15.89 -32.49
N GLY A 22 -21.77 14.69 -33.01
CA GLY A 22 -20.70 13.77 -33.39
C GLY A 22 -20.31 13.99 -34.86
N ARG A 23 -19.01 13.94 -35.16
CA ARG A 23 -18.36 13.19 -36.26
C ARG A 23 -16.98 13.78 -36.62
N VAL A 24 -15.92 12.95 -36.47
CA VAL A 24 -14.72 12.80 -37.36
C VAL A 24 -13.79 14.03 -37.48
N ALA A 25 -12.46 14.03 -37.33
CA ALA A 25 -11.40 13.07 -37.03
C ALA A 25 -10.09 13.82 -36.65
N LEU A 26 -9.17 13.09 -36.01
CA LEU A 26 -7.70 13.25 -36.00
C LEU A 26 -7.08 14.64 -35.70
N ALA A 27 -6.69 14.86 -34.44
CA ALA A 27 -5.37 15.39 -34.03
C ALA A 27 -5.32 15.63 -32.51
N LEU A 28 -4.38 14.95 -31.84
CA LEU A 28 -3.63 15.32 -30.62
C LEU A 28 -4.32 16.17 -29.52
N ALA A 29 -4.50 15.57 -28.34
CA ALA A 29 -3.97 16.11 -27.08
C ALA A 29 -4.09 15.10 -25.94
N ALA A 30 -2.95 14.50 -25.59
CA ALA A 30 -2.68 13.96 -24.27
C ALA A 30 -2.27 15.12 -23.32
N GLY A 31 -2.51 14.95 -22.02
CA GLY A 31 -2.12 15.87 -20.93
C GLY A 31 -3.34 16.55 -20.31
N LEU A 32 -3.66 16.43 -19.02
CA LEU A 32 -2.78 16.44 -17.86
C LEU A 32 -3.06 15.31 -16.85
N LEU A 33 -2.10 14.38 -16.75
CA LEU A 33 -1.51 13.93 -15.48
C LEU A 33 -0.06 14.44 -15.56
N GLY A 34 0.34 15.34 -14.68
CA GLY A 34 1.70 15.89 -14.58
C GLY A 34 2.28 15.63 -13.18
N SER A 35 3.58 15.72 -12.91
CA SER A 35 4.70 16.21 -13.74
C SER A 35 6.01 15.80 -13.05
N ALA A 36 6.88 15.06 -13.73
CA ALA A 36 8.33 15.03 -13.52
C ALA A 36 9.03 14.31 -14.70
N ALA A 37 8.74 14.76 -15.92
CA ALA A 37 9.53 14.43 -17.10
C ALA A 37 9.23 15.51 -18.16
N LEU A 38 10.16 16.48 -18.31
CA LEU A 38 10.59 17.10 -19.57
C LEU A 38 11.42 18.36 -19.29
N ALA A 39 12.73 18.20 -19.43
CA ALA A 39 13.58 19.18 -20.08
C ALA A 39 14.46 18.40 -21.06
N GLN A 40 13.88 18.02 -22.20
CA GLN A 40 14.65 17.59 -23.37
C GLN A 40 14.13 18.40 -24.55
N THR A 41 14.82 19.50 -24.80
CA THR A 41 14.61 20.40 -25.94
C THR A 41 14.94 19.66 -27.23
N THR A 42 13.97 19.65 -28.16
CA THR A 42 14.12 19.58 -29.62
C THR A 42 15.53 19.27 -30.14
N ALA A 43 15.81 17.99 -30.35
CA ALA A 43 16.73 17.55 -31.39
C ALA A 43 15.87 17.02 -32.54
N THR A 44 15.83 17.77 -33.62
CA THR A 44 15.40 17.31 -34.94
C THR A 44 16.06 15.98 -35.26
N THR A 45 15.33 15.10 -35.95
CA THR A 45 15.81 13.89 -36.62
C THR A 45 17.23 14.05 -37.16
N ALA A 46 18.23 13.62 -36.39
CA ALA A 46 19.57 13.38 -36.86
C ALA A 46 19.64 11.87 -37.14
N SER A 47 19.64 11.54 -38.43
CA SER A 47 20.10 10.26 -38.93
C SER A 47 21.37 9.82 -38.18
N SER A 48 21.46 8.53 -37.85
CA SER A 48 22.65 7.80 -37.43
C SER A 48 23.74 7.77 -38.54
N GLY A 49 24.16 8.95 -39.00
CA GLY A 49 25.24 9.15 -39.95
C GLY A 49 26.45 9.73 -39.22
N SER A 50 27.32 8.85 -38.73
CA SER A 50 28.66 9.22 -38.29
C SER A 50 29.52 9.46 -39.54
N TYR A 51 29.88 10.72 -39.80
CA TYR A 51 30.93 11.08 -40.76
C TYR A 51 31.83 12.10 -40.05
N CYS A 52 33.10 11.78 -39.87
CA CYS A 52 34.00 12.58 -39.06
C CYS A 52 35.30 12.95 -39.79
N THR A 53 35.90 14.09 -39.43
CA THR A 53 37.35 14.31 -39.42
C THR A 53 37.68 14.75 -37.99
N ALA A 54 38.58 14.09 -37.29
CA ALA A 54 38.98 14.61 -35.98
C ALA A 54 39.96 15.77 -36.20
N VAL A 55 39.68 16.91 -35.56
CA VAL A 55 40.41 18.16 -35.75
C VAL A 55 41.13 18.47 -34.45
N TYR A 56 42.46 18.40 -34.44
CA TYR A 56 43.27 18.63 -33.25
C TYR A 56 43.77 20.06 -33.22
N GLY A 57 43.52 20.74 -32.11
CA GLY A 57 44.01 22.08 -31.89
C GLY A 57 44.99 22.20 -30.74
N VAL A 58 46.26 22.44 -31.06
CA VAL A 58 47.28 22.98 -30.13
C VAL A 58 47.25 24.51 -30.25
N GLY A 59 46.30 25.13 -29.55
CA GLY A 59 46.23 26.59 -29.42
C GLY A 59 46.37 27.02 -27.97
N GLY A 60 47.60 27.23 -27.50
CA GLY A 60 47.84 27.77 -26.15
C GLY A 60 47.41 26.84 -25.01
N THR A 61 47.44 27.38 -23.79
CA THR A 61 47.43 26.73 -22.45
C THR A 61 46.34 25.69 -22.13
N THR A 62 45.53 25.21 -23.09
CA THR A 62 44.32 24.40 -22.85
C THR A 62 44.30 22.98 -23.44
N HIS A 63 45.28 22.58 -24.27
CA HIS A 63 45.51 21.19 -24.74
C HIS A 63 44.24 20.36 -25.05
N THR A 64 43.38 20.84 -25.96
CA THR A 64 42.04 20.27 -26.20
C THR A 64 41.99 19.30 -27.38
N ILE A 65 41.21 18.21 -27.25
CA ILE A 65 40.82 17.33 -28.37
C ILE A 65 39.43 17.71 -28.85
N THR A 66 39.29 17.97 -30.14
CA THR A 66 38.02 18.39 -30.75
C THR A 66 37.63 17.49 -31.91
N PHE A 67 36.36 17.21 -32.01
CA PHE A 67 35.76 16.49 -33.11
C PHE A 67 35.12 17.48 -34.09
N PHE A 68 35.42 17.37 -35.40
CA PHE A 68 34.79 18.19 -36.43
C PHE A 68 33.92 17.35 -37.36
N ASN A 69 32.64 17.71 -37.41
CA ASN A 69 31.72 17.10 -38.35
C ASN A 69 31.78 17.86 -39.68
N THR A 70 32.29 17.21 -40.71
CA THR A 70 32.46 17.79 -42.05
C THR A 70 31.15 18.08 -42.77
N THR A 71 30.07 17.38 -42.40
CA THR A 71 28.74 17.56 -43.00
C THR A 71 28.03 18.77 -42.43
N THR A 72 28.04 18.92 -41.10
CA THR A 72 27.42 20.07 -40.41
C THR A 72 28.37 21.26 -40.29
N GLN A 73 29.65 21.06 -40.60
CA GLN A 73 30.75 22.03 -40.44
C GLN A 73 30.86 22.55 -39.00
N THR A 74 30.56 21.71 -38.01
CA THR A 74 30.58 22.08 -36.58
C THR A 74 31.69 21.35 -35.83
N ALA A 75 32.36 22.06 -34.94
CA ALA A 75 33.34 21.51 -34.00
C ALA A 75 32.70 21.21 -32.63
N THR A 76 33.08 20.11 -31.99
CA THR A 76 32.63 19.69 -30.66
C THR A 76 33.83 19.23 -29.85
N THR A 77 34.13 19.91 -28.74
CA THR A 77 35.24 19.52 -27.88
C THR A 77 34.92 18.21 -27.17
N LEU A 78 35.79 17.21 -27.33
CA LEU A 78 35.66 15.89 -26.72
C LEU A 78 36.47 15.76 -25.42
N SER A 79 37.55 16.52 -25.28
CA SER A 79 38.35 16.58 -24.06
C SER A 79 39.03 17.93 -23.93
N THR A 80 39.06 18.49 -22.71
CA THR A 80 39.74 19.75 -22.38
C THR A 80 40.95 19.57 -21.46
N ASN A 81 41.37 18.33 -21.18
CA ASN A 81 42.39 18.03 -20.17
C ASN A 81 43.35 16.92 -20.67
N SER A 82 43.93 17.08 -21.86
CA SER A 82 44.96 16.14 -22.30
C SER A 82 46.16 16.19 -21.36
N PRO A 83 46.73 15.04 -20.93
CA PRO A 83 47.90 15.01 -20.05
C PRO A 83 49.21 15.45 -20.74
N ALA A 84 49.18 15.76 -22.03
CA ALA A 84 50.36 16.04 -22.83
C ALA A 84 50.69 17.54 -22.95
N GLY A 85 51.95 17.90 -22.72
CA GLY A 85 52.44 19.29 -22.81
C GLY A 85 52.77 19.75 -24.24
N ASP A 86 53.03 18.82 -25.16
CA ASP A 86 53.23 19.10 -26.59
C ASP A 86 52.78 17.89 -27.43
N MET A 87 51.53 17.92 -27.90
CA MET A 87 50.91 16.83 -28.68
C MET A 87 51.24 16.96 -30.16
N ASN A 88 51.79 15.90 -30.75
CA ASN A 88 52.04 15.80 -32.19
C ASN A 88 51.74 14.39 -32.70
N ALA A 89 51.74 14.22 -34.02
CA ALA A 89 51.47 12.96 -34.72
C ALA A 89 50.12 12.37 -34.29
N ALA A 90 49.05 13.17 -34.33
CA ALA A 90 47.74 12.70 -33.92
C ALA A 90 47.07 11.88 -35.03
N ALA A 91 46.85 10.58 -34.80
CA ALA A 91 46.25 9.69 -35.80
C ALA A 91 45.22 8.73 -35.18
N VAL A 92 44.03 8.61 -35.77
CA VAL A 92 43.03 7.61 -35.37
C VAL A 92 43.34 6.27 -36.02
N ASP A 93 43.35 5.22 -35.22
CA ASP A 93 43.38 3.86 -35.72
C ASP A 93 41.96 3.41 -36.07
N ARG A 94 41.77 3.01 -37.34
CA ARG A 94 40.47 2.58 -37.85
C ARG A 94 40.03 1.20 -37.34
N THR A 95 40.95 0.39 -36.83
CA THR A 95 40.69 -0.98 -36.37
C THR A 95 40.07 -1.04 -34.98
N ASP A 96 40.43 -0.09 -34.10
CA ASP A 96 39.92 -0.02 -32.72
C ASP A 96 39.18 1.28 -32.40
N GLY A 97 39.23 2.27 -33.29
CA GLY A 97 38.47 3.51 -33.17
C GLY A 97 39.08 4.53 -32.21
N LYS A 98 40.29 4.28 -31.72
CA LYS A 98 40.99 5.15 -30.78
C LYS A 98 41.87 6.16 -31.52
N LEU A 99 42.00 7.34 -30.94
CA LEU A 99 42.98 8.33 -31.38
C LEU A 99 44.31 8.07 -30.68
N TYR A 100 45.41 7.95 -31.41
CA TYR A 100 46.75 7.94 -30.85
C TYR A 100 47.45 9.28 -31.10
N TYR A 101 48.28 9.72 -30.17
CA TYR A 101 49.09 10.93 -30.30
C TYR A 101 50.33 10.82 -29.42
N ILE A 102 51.37 11.58 -29.73
CA ILE A 102 52.65 11.52 -29.03
C ILE A 102 52.88 12.83 -28.27
N ASP A 103 53.18 12.72 -26.99
CA ASP A 103 53.68 13.83 -26.18
C ASP A 103 55.19 13.97 -26.33
N ARG A 104 55.61 15.05 -26.99
CA ARG A 104 57.02 15.38 -27.24
C ARG A 104 57.66 16.19 -26.12
N SER A 105 56.85 16.78 -25.25
CA SER A 105 57.37 17.54 -24.10
C SER A 105 57.99 16.61 -23.04
N ALA A 106 57.64 15.32 -23.08
CA ALA A 106 58.24 14.27 -22.28
C ALA A 106 59.55 13.74 -22.93
N ASN A 107 60.57 13.48 -22.10
CA ASN A 107 61.81 12.82 -22.50
C ASN A 107 62.06 11.58 -21.61
N PRO A 108 61.92 10.34 -22.11
CA PRO A 108 61.54 9.96 -23.49
C PRO A 108 60.10 10.36 -23.86
N SER A 109 59.83 10.54 -25.16
CA SER A 109 58.48 10.86 -25.67
C SER A 109 57.49 9.74 -25.33
N VAL A 110 56.22 10.10 -25.12
CA VAL A 110 55.19 9.14 -24.67
C VAL A 110 54.08 9.03 -25.71
N LEU A 111 53.78 7.80 -26.13
CA LEU A 111 52.60 7.51 -26.94
C LEU A 111 51.37 7.41 -26.03
N TYR A 112 50.33 8.17 -26.33
CA TYR A 112 49.01 8.08 -25.72
C TYR A 112 47.97 7.61 -26.73
N TYR A 113 46.86 7.08 -26.24
CA TYR A 113 45.61 7.10 -26.97
C TYR A 113 44.47 7.75 -26.17
N TYR A 114 43.53 8.37 -26.87
CA TYR A 114 42.23 8.80 -26.37
C TYR A 114 41.15 7.84 -26.87
N ASP A 115 40.37 7.28 -25.95
CA ASP A 115 39.22 6.43 -26.27
C ASP A 115 37.95 7.29 -26.24
N PRO A 116 37.29 7.53 -27.38
CA PRO A 116 36.10 8.39 -27.45
C PRO A 116 34.86 7.78 -26.78
N MET A 117 34.83 6.47 -26.55
CA MET A 117 33.69 5.80 -25.89
C MET A 117 33.73 6.00 -24.39
N THR A 118 34.92 5.91 -23.79
CA THR A 118 35.12 6.11 -22.35
C THR A 118 35.55 7.53 -22.00
N GLN A 119 35.90 8.35 -23.00
CA GLN A 119 36.44 9.71 -22.87
C GLN A 119 37.72 9.78 -22.04
N THR A 120 38.53 8.72 -22.09
CA THR A 120 39.77 8.61 -21.29
C THR A 120 41.01 8.68 -22.16
N HIS A 121 42.03 9.39 -21.68
CA HIS A 121 43.39 9.32 -22.22
C HIS A 121 44.16 8.20 -21.50
N THR A 122 44.92 7.40 -22.24
CA THR A 122 45.70 6.28 -21.70
C THR A 122 47.10 6.31 -22.30
N ALA A 123 48.14 6.32 -21.46
CA ALA A 123 49.52 6.18 -21.92
C ALA A 123 49.75 4.73 -22.38
N VAL A 124 50.29 4.56 -23.58
CA VAL A 124 50.68 3.25 -24.14
C VAL A 124 52.08 2.87 -23.67
N GLY A 125 53.01 3.81 -23.71
CA GLY A 125 54.41 3.59 -23.34
C GLY A 125 55.31 4.70 -23.86
N SER A 126 56.54 4.76 -23.36
CA SER A 126 57.54 5.73 -23.78
C SER A 126 58.55 5.13 -24.76
N PHE A 127 59.10 5.98 -25.63
CA PHE A 127 60.12 5.60 -26.59
C PHE A 127 61.09 6.75 -26.83
N TYR A 128 62.34 6.40 -27.17
CA TYR A 128 63.35 7.38 -27.53
C TYR A 128 63.30 7.66 -29.04
N PRO A 129 63.29 8.94 -29.46
CA PRO A 129 63.58 9.32 -30.84
C PRO A 129 64.94 8.76 -31.30
N PRO A 130 65.20 8.67 -32.62
CA PRO A 130 66.46 8.15 -33.13
C PRO A 130 67.66 8.88 -32.52
N HIS A 131 68.55 8.11 -31.89
CA HIS A 131 69.59 8.61 -30.97
C HIS A 131 70.82 9.21 -31.66
N ASP A 132 70.88 9.18 -33.00
CA ASP A 132 72.10 9.44 -33.77
C ASP A 132 72.29 10.91 -34.18
N ILE A 133 71.33 11.80 -33.91
CA ILE A 133 71.47 13.24 -34.12
C ILE A 133 70.71 14.05 -33.07
N SER A 134 71.39 15.00 -32.43
CA SER A 134 70.91 15.77 -31.28
C SER A 134 69.86 16.85 -31.60
N SER A 135 69.20 16.79 -32.74
CA SER A 135 68.29 17.85 -33.20
C SER A 135 67.11 17.39 -34.06
N SER A 136 66.81 16.08 -34.18
CA SER A 136 65.68 15.62 -35.00
C SER A 136 64.36 15.71 -34.26
N GLU A 137 63.42 16.48 -34.79
CA GLU A 137 62.07 16.68 -34.26
C GLU A 137 61.06 15.73 -34.93
N LEU A 138 60.18 15.09 -34.13
CA LEU A 138 59.04 14.34 -34.65
C LEU A 138 58.03 15.34 -35.19
N ILE A 139 57.69 15.25 -36.48
CA ILE A 139 56.85 16.24 -37.14
C ILE A 139 55.52 15.70 -37.66
N ALA A 140 55.34 14.40 -37.85
CA ALA A 140 54.09 13.85 -38.39
C ALA A 140 53.82 12.39 -37.98
N GLY A 141 52.56 11.95 -38.08
CA GLY A 141 52.19 10.54 -37.95
C GLY A 141 50.82 10.21 -38.55
N GLY A 142 50.62 8.94 -38.91
CA GLY A 142 49.39 8.49 -39.53
C GLY A 142 49.23 6.97 -39.51
N PHE A 143 47.99 6.48 -39.50
CA PHE A 143 47.66 5.07 -39.62
C PHE A 143 47.31 4.68 -41.06
N ASP A 144 47.84 3.56 -41.52
CA ASP A 144 47.33 2.90 -42.71
C ASP A 144 46.02 2.13 -42.43
N GLU A 145 45.46 1.49 -43.46
CA GLU A 145 44.21 0.71 -43.31
C GLU A 145 44.37 -0.58 -42.50
N THR A 146 45.60 -1.05 -42.27
CA THR A 146 45.89 -2.27 -41.52
C THR A 146 46.01 -2.03 -40.01
N GLY A 147 46.01 -0.76 -39.58
CA GLY A 147 46.26 -0.37 -38.19
C GLY A 147 47.75 -0.26 -37.86
N THR A 148 48.61 -0.13 -38.88
CA THR A 148 50.04 0.13 -38.68
C THR A 148 50.25 1.63 -38.51
N TYR A 149 50.88 2.03 -37.39
CA TYR A 149 51.12 3.43 -37.07
C TYR A 149 52.48 3.90 -37.60
N TYR A 150 52.49 4.84 -38.54
CA TYR A 150 53.69 5.44 -39.12
C TYR A 150 53.97 6.80 -38.49
N ILE A 151 55.24 7.08 -38.22
CA ILE A 151 55.70 8.38 -37.73
C ILE A 151 56.93 8.85 -38.50
N TYR A 152 57.09 10.18 -38.59
CA TYR A 152 58.09 10.83 -39.43
C TYR A 152 58.82 11.96 -38.72
N TYR A 153 60.12 12.07 -38.98
CA TYR A 153 61.04 13.03 -38.39
C TYR A 153 61.57 14.01 -39.44
N ASP A 154 61.82 15.25 -39.03
CA ASP A 154 62.32 16.36 -39.87
C ASP A 154 63.60 16.08 -40.66
N ASN A 155 64.42 15.15 -40.19
CA ASN A 155 65.67 14.70 -40.81
C ASN A 155 65.47 13.75 -42.02
N GLY A 156 64.22 13.48 -42.40
CA GLY A 156 63.88 12.58 -43.52
C GLY A 156 63.68 11.12 -43.12
N GLN A 157 63.76 10.78 -41.84
CA GLN A 157 63.54 9.41 -41.35
C GLN A 157 62.06 9.16 -41.03
N TYR A 158 61.62 7.94 -41.31
CA TYR A 158 60.32 7.43 -40.84
C TYR A 158 60.46 6.04 -40.24
N THR A 159 59.51 5.70 -39.37
CA THR A 159 59.43 4.39 -38.72
C THR A 159 57.97 4.06 -38.37
N THR A 160 57.73 2.84 -37.91
CA THR A 160 56.42 2.44 -37.38
C THR A 160 56.51 2.20 -35.88
N ILE A 161 55.48 2.63 -35.14
CA ILE A 161 55.34 2.34 -33.71
C ILE A 161 54.30 1.24 -33.52
N ASN A 162 54.62 0.26 -32.67
CA ASN A 162 53.63 -0.70 -32.18
C ASN A 162 52.68 0.00 -31.19
N LYS A 163 51.43 0.21 -31.61
CA LYS A 163 50.39 0.91 -30.85
C LYS A 163 49.99 0.29 -29.50
N THR A 164 50.45 -0.92 -29.19
CA THR A 164 50.17 -1.62 -27.92
C THR A 164 51.35 -1.57 -26.95
N THR A 165 52.58 -1.44 -27.47
CA THR A 165 53.82 -1.52 -26.67
C THR A 165 54.70 -0.28 -26.76
N ALA A 166 54.33 0.69 -27.60
CA ALA A 166 55.13 1.86 -27.97
C ALA A 166 56.53 1.54 -28.54
N GLN A 167 56.78 0.29 -28.96
CA GLN A 167 58.07 -0.11 -29.52
C GLN A 167 58.21 0.32 -30.99
N ILE A 168 59.36 0.88 -31.34
CA ILE A 168 59.69 1.33 -32.70
C ILE A 168 60.27 0.16 -33.53
N SER A 169 59.86 0.04 -34.80
CA SER A 169 60.36 -0.98 -35.73
C SER A 169 61.34 -0.41 -36.76
N GLY A 170 62.58 -0.12 -36.35
CA GLY A 170 63.70 0.27 -37.22
C GLY A 170 63.51 1.57 -38.03
N TYR A 171 64.59 2.31 -38.30
CA TYR A 171 64.52 3.57 -39.04
C TYR A 171 64.76 3.36 -40.54
N ARG A 172 63.98 4.06 -41.37
CA ARG A 172 64.14 4.12 -42.82
C ARG A 172 64.20 5.58 -43.28
N TYR A 173 64.78 5.84 -44.44
CA TYR A 173 64.81 7.18 -45.05
C TYR A 173 63.79 7.28 -46.18
N LEU A 174 63.01 8.36 -46.19
CA LEU A 174 62.24 8.83 -47.34
C LEU A 174 63.11 9.86 -48.07
N GLN A 175 63.50 9.56 -49.30
CA GLN A 175 64.27 10.50 -50.10
C GLN A 175 63.31 11.42 -50.88
N ALA A 176 63.64 12.71 -50.95
CA ALA A 176 62.98 13.69 -51.81
C ALA A 176 63.97 14.16 -52.89
N PRO A 177 64.17 13.39 -53.98
CA PRO A 177 65.19 13.71 -54.97
C PRO A 177 64.97 15.11 -55.57
N GLY A 178 65.95 16.00 -55.42
CA GLY A 178 65.88 17.37 -55.96
C GLY A 178 65.24 18.42 -55.05
N TYR A 179 64.78 18.05 -53.85
CA TYR A 179 64.19 18.97 -52.88
C TYR A 179 64.91 18.90 -51.53
N THR A 180 65.23 20.06 -50.95
CA THR A 180 65.70 20.15 -49.56
C THR A 180 64.50 20.39 -48.66
N LEU A 181 64.19 19.42 -47.78
CA LEU A 181 63.17 19.57 -46.74
C LEU A 181 63.63 20.60 -45.71
N SER A 182 62.73 21.48 -45.27
CA SER A 182 63.01 22.46 -44.22
C SER A 182 63.18 21.76 -42.86
N THR A 183 64.25 22.08 -42.13
CA THR A 183 64.50 21.59 -40.76
C THR A 183 63.85 22.49 -39.69
N LEU A 184 63.00 23.44 -40.08
CA LEU A 184 62.52 24.51 -39.19
C LEU A 184 60.99 24.61 -39.10
N THR A 185 60.18 23.74 -39.72
CA THR A 185 58.71 23.85 -39.66
C THR A 185 57.91 22.64 -40.19
N ASN A 186 56.78 22.37 -39.51
CA ASN A 186 55.46 21.78 -39.85
C ASN A 186 55.30 20.75 -40.99
N GLY A 187 54.63 19.62 -40.69
CA GLY A 187 54.21 18.61 -41.66
C GLY A 187 53.22 17.61 -41.09
N ASP A 188 52.57 16.81 -41.95
CA ASP A 188 51.61 15.77 -41.51
C ASP A 188 51.45 14.64 -42.56
N LEU A 189 50.89 13.49 -42.15
CA LEU A 189 50.72 12.27 -42.94
C LEU A 189 49.28 11.77 -42.97
N ALA A 190 48.79 11.41 -44.16
CA ALA A 190 47.52 10.71 -44.33
C ALA A 190 47.60 9.55 -45.32
N PHE A 191 46.71 8.57 -45.16
CA PHE A 191 46.65 7.38 -46.00
C PHE A 191 45.24 7.22 -46.59
N ASP A 192 45.16 7.04 -47.91
CA ASP A 192 43.89 6.85 -48.63
C ASP A 192 43.45 5.38 -48.79
N GLY A 193 44.28 4.47 -48.29
CA GLY A 193 44.12 3.02 -48.43
C GLY A 193 45.00 2.36 -49.48
N THR A 194 45.52 3.14 -50.43
CA THR A 194 46.38 2.64 -51.51
C THR A 194 47.77 3.25 -51.49
N GLN A 195 47.90 4.50 -51.03
CA GLN A 195 49.16 5.22 -50.94
C GLN A 195 49.16 6.20 -49.75
N GLY A 196 50.37 6.60 -49.35
CA GLY A 196 50.59 7.63 -48.34
C GLY A 196 50.76 9.01 -48.98
N TYR A 197 50.28 10.03 -48.29
CA TYR A 197 50.43 11.42 -48.65
C TYR A 197 51.07 12.16 -47.49
N ALA A 198 52.01 13.05 -47.84
CA ALA A 198 52.74 13.83 -46.87
C ALA A 198 52.74 15.29 -47.27
N ILE A 199 52.61 16.19 -46.31
CA ILE A 199 52.67 17.63 -46.55
C ILE A 199 53.91 18.19 -45.86
N PHE A 200 54.81 18.81 -46.63
CA PHE A 200 56.09 19.29 -46.12
C PHE A 200 56.49 20.63 -46.73
N GLU A 201 57.28 21.39 -46.00
CA GLU A 201 57.94 22.60 -46.51
C GLU A 201 59.25 22.26 -47.22
N THR A 202 59.46 22.85 -48.39
CA THR A 202 60.67 22.63 -49.20
C THR A 202 61.34 23.93 -49.66
N GLY A 203 62.66 23.86 -49.77
CA GLY A 203 63.50 24.93 -50.33
C GLY A 203 63.71 26.12 -49.39
N PRO A 204 64.60 27.06 -49.75
CA PRO A 204 64.90 28.25 -48.94
C PRO A 204 63.73 29.23 -48.83
N GLU A 205 62.79 29.19 -49.78
CA GLU A 205 61.59 30.04 -49.81
C GLU A 205 60.43 29.50 -48.94
N ARG A 206 60.63 28.35 -48.28
CA ARG A 206 59.65 27.70 -47.38
C ARG A 206 58.27 27.51 -48.01
N GLN A 207 58.26 26.95 -49.22
CA GLN A 207 57.02 26.62 -49.93
C GLN A 207 56.45 25.29 -49.42
N THR A 208 55.14 25.24 -49.15
CA THR A 208 54.47 24.00 -48.71
C THR A 208 54.01 23.17 -49.91
N ASN A 209 54.41 21.90 -49.95
CA ASN A 209 54.11 20.95 -51.02
C ASN A 209 53.48 19.67 -50.45
N VAL A 210 52.57 19.08 -51.21
CA VAL A 210 52.03 17.74 -50.94
C VAL A 210 52.76 16.72 -51.79
N PHE A 211 53.23 15.66 -51.17
CA PHE A 211 53.96 14.55 -51.77
C PHE A 211 53.16 13.26 -51.68
N LYS A 212 53.38 12.35 -52.62
CA LYS A 212 52.86 10.98 -52.56
C LYS A 212 54.00 9.98 -52.39
N PHE A 213 53.74 8.92 -51.63
CA PHE A 213 54.68 7.81 -51.45
C PHE A 213 53.94 6.48 -51.25
N ASN A 214 54.61 5.37 -51.55
CA ASN A 214 54.09 4.03 -51.26
C ASN A 214 54.79 3.46 -50.01
N PRO A 215 54.09 3.30 -48.87
CA PRO A 215 54.69 2.82 -47.63
C PRO A 215 55.19 1.38 -47.69
N ALA A 216 54.75 0.57 -48.66
CA ALA A 216 55.18 -0.83 -48.82
C ALA A 216 56.55 -0.98 -49.52
N ASN A 217 57.06 0.08 -50.17
CA ASN A 217 58.35 0.04 -50.86
C ASN A 217 59.50 0.45 -49.93
N VAL A 218 60.49 -0.43 -49.77
CA VAL A 218 61.71 -0.12 -49.02
C VAL A 218 62.49 0.98 -49.76
N GLY A 219 62.62 2.16 -49.14
CA GLY A 219 63.24 3.34 -49.76
C GLY A 219 62.29 4.17 -50.62
N ALA A 220 60.99 4.17 -50.30
CA ALA A 220 59.99 4.98 -50.97
C ALA A 220 60.47 6.42 -51.24
N GLU A 221 60.43 6.83 -52.50
CA GLU A 221 60.74 8.21 -52.89
C GLU A 221 59.48 9.06 -52.80
N LEU A 222 59.60 10.24 -52.20
CA LEU A 222 58.56 11.26 -52.28
C LEU A 222 58.46 11.71 -53.74
N SER A 223 57.29 11.52 -54.35
CA SER A 223 57.06 11.75 -55.77
C SER A 223 55.93 12.77 -56.00
N ASN A 224 55.98 13.44 -57.15
CA ASN A 224 54.97 14.40 -57.62
C ASN A 224 54.62 15.51 -56.61
N PRO A 225 55.58 16.38 -56.22
CA PRO A 225 55.29 17.51 -55.35
C PRO A 225 54.25 18.41 -56.00
N LEU A 226 53.14 18.60 -55.29
CA LEU A 226 52.07 19.48 -55.69
C LEU A 226 52.08 20.72 -54.77
N PRO A 227 52.42 21.91 -55.30
CA PRO A 227 52.40 23.13 -54.51
C PRO A 227 50.99 23.42 -53.97
N LEU A 228 50.89 23.67 -52.67
CA LEU A 228 49.64 24.17 -52.10
C LEU A 228 49.37 25.58 -52.59
N LYS A 229 48.13 25.84 -52.99
CA LYS A 229 47.69 27.14 -53.49
C LYS A 229 46.42 27.60 -52.81
N LEU A 230 46.43 28.82 -52.27
CA LEU A 230 45.22 29.51 -51.86
C LEU A 230 44.98 30.68 -52.83
N ASN A 231 43.78 30.77 -53.40
CA ASN A 231 43.41 31.82 -54.35
C ASN A 231 44.42 31.97 -55.52
N GLY A 232 45.01 30.85 -55.96
CA GLY A 232 45.99 30.80 -57.05
C GLY A 232 47.42 31.21 -56.69
N GLN A 233 47.70 31.60 -55.43
CA GLN A 233 49.04 31.92 -54.95
C GLN A 233 49.63 30.74 -54.16
N ASN A 234 50.94 30.50 -54.33
CA ASN A 234 51.63 29.45 -53.59
C ASN A 234 51.63 29.75 -52.08
N VAL A 235 51.31 28.74 -51.28
CA VAL A 235 51.35 28.83 -49.82
C VAL A 235 52.80 28.74 -49.35
N THR A 236 53.24 29.76 -48.62
CA THR A 236 54.54 29.79 -47.92
C THR A 236 54.32 30.04 -46.43
N SER A 237 55.18 29.47 -45.59
CA SER A 237 54.99 29.52 -44.12
C SER A 237 55.20 30.91 -43.51
N THR A 238 55.84 31.84 -44.23
CA THR A 238 56.01 33.24 -43.82
C THR A 238 54.79 34.12 -44.11
N GLY A 239 53.93 33.74 -45.05
CA GLY A 239 52.74 34.52 -45.43
C GLY A 239 51.41 33.96 -44.90
N PHE A 240 51.32 32.64 -44.75
CA PHE A 240 50.06 31.95 -44.44
C PHE A 240 49.95 31.40 -43.01
N GLY A 241 51.05 31.37 -42.26
CA GLY A 241 51.15 30.59 -41.03
C GLY A 241 51.16 29.10 -41.39
N GLY A 242 52.21 28.37 -40.99
CA GLY A 242 52.49 27.03 -41.52
C GLY A 242 51.27 26.08 -41.50
N VAL A 243 51.11 25.29 -42.58
CA VAL A 243 50.10 24.23 -42.67
C VAL A 243 50.59 23.03 -41.86
N ASN A 244 49.78 22.52 -40.94
CA ASN A 244 50.26 21.59 -39.92
C ASN A 244 49.33 20.39 -39.64
N GLY A 245 48.33 20.16 -40.49
CA GLY A 245 47.50 18.96 -40.41
C GLY A 245 47.03 18.49 -41.78
N LEU A 246 46.87 17.18 -41.95
CA LEU A 246 46.42 16.49 -43.15
C LEU A 246 45.54 15.30 -42.77
N ALA A 247 44.27 15.32 -43.21
CA ALA A 247 43.36 14.20 -43.02
C ALA A 247 42.73 13.72 -44.33
N TYR A 248 42.46 12.41 -44.40
CA TYR A 248 41.69 11.80 -45.46
C TYR A 248 40.36 11.28 -44.92
N GLU A 249 39.25 11.61 -45.60
CA GLU A 249 37.92 11.09 -45.29
C GLU A 249 37.52 9.99 -46.29
N PRO A 250 37.55 8.70 -45.89
CA PRO A 250 37.33 7.58 -46.81
C PRO A 250 35.93 7.53 -47.41
N SER A 251 34.90 8.03 -46.72
CA SER A 251 33.52 7.99 -47.24
C SER A 251 33.26 9.05 -48.31
N ALA A 252 33.99 10.16 -48.28
CA ALA A 252 33.89 11.25 -49.25
C ALA A 252 35.01 11.21 -50.32
N GLY A 253 36.08 10.44 -50.09
CA GLY A 253 37.27 10.43 -50.94
C GLY A 253 38.00 11.77 -50.96
N ALA A 254 37.91 12.56 -49.89
CA ALA A 254 38.36 13.95 -49.83
C ALA A 254 39.51 14.15 -48.84
N PHE A 255 40.39 15.12 -49.14
CA PHE A 255 41.49 15.53 -48.28
C PHE A 255 41.20 16.88 -47.63
N TYR A 256 41.70 17.06 -46.41
CA TYR A 256 41.55 18.28 -45.63
C TYR A 256 42.88 18.68 -45.00
N VAL A 257 43.11 19.99 -44.89
CA VAL A 257 44.31 20.56 -44.26
C VAL A 257 43.96 21.67 -43.29
N SER A 258 44.81 21.87 -42.28
CA SER A 258 44.69 22.96 -41.30
C SER A 258 45.86 23.93 -41.40
N ALA A 259 45.60 25.22 -41.17
CA ALA A 259 46.64 26.26 -41.15
C ALA A 259 46.72 26.95 -39.77
N ALA A 260 47.94 27.10 -39.25
CA ALA A 260 48.21 27.69 -37.95
C ALA A 260 48.73 29.15 -38.10
N GLY A 261 47.89 30.14 -37.80
CA GLY A 261 48.33 31.44 -37.26
C GLY A 261 49.09 32.42 -38.16
N GLY A 262 48.63 32.68 -39.39
CA GLY A 262 49.05 33.86 -40.19
C GLY A 262 48.09 35.06 -40.08
N THR A 263 48.29 36.12 -40.89
CA THR A 263 47.39 37.30 -41.02
C THR A 263 45.95 36.94 -41.40
N ALA A 264 45.69 35.70 -41.82
CA ALA A 264 44.38 35.15 -42.14
C ALA A 264 43.64 34.44 -40.97
N GLY A 265 44.29 34.24 -39.80
CA GLY A 265 43.74 33.45 -38.68
C GLY A 265 43.81 31.93 -38.91
N SER A 266 43.66 31.12 -37.84
CA SER A 266 43.63 29.65 -37.99
C SER A 266 42.35 29.20 -38.69
N ALA A 267 42.48 28.31 -39.68
CA ALA A 267 41.37 27.89 -40.53
C ALA A 267 41.53 26.45 -41.07
N PHE A 268 40.39 25.84 -41.38
CA PHE A 268 40.24 24.48 -41.91
C PHE A 268 39.86 24.54 -43.40
N TYR A 269 40.61 23.83 -44.24
CA TYR A 269 40.47 23.88 -45.70
C TYR A 269 40.27 22.47 -46.27
N GLN A 270 39.53 22.39 -47.37
CA GLN A 270 39.48 21.20 -48.21
C GLN A 270 40.59 21.30 -49.26
N LEU A 271 41.36 20.23 -49.43
CA LEU A 271 42.45 20.11 -50.39
C LEU A 271 41.97 19.32 -51.62
N ASP A 272 42.09 19.93 -52.79
CA ASP A 272 42.07 19.21 -54.06
C ASP A 272 43.46 18.64 -54.35
N ILE A 273 43.61 17.34 -54.12
CA ILE A 273 44.87 16.60 -54.28
C ILE A 273 45.35 16.47 -55.73
N SER A 274 44.53 16.86 -56.71
CA SER A 274 44.89 16.85 -58.13
C SER A 274 45.48 18.18 -58.60
N THR A 275 45.06 19.30 -58.00
CA THR A 275 45.47 20.66 -58.41
C THR A 275 46.31 21.42 -57.38
N GLY A 276 46.28 21.00 -56.12
CA GLY A 276 46.97 21.64 -54.99
C GLY A 276 46.20 22.81 -54.40
N ASN A 277 45.01 23.10 -54.94
CA ASN A 277 44.19 24.20 -54.46
C ASN A 277 43.54 23.82 -53.12
N ILE A 278 43.58 24.76 -52.17
CA ILE A 278 42.88 24.66 -50.90
C ILE A 278 41.71 25.66 -50.87
N SER A 279 40.55 25.21 -50.39
CA SER A 279 39.33 26.01 -50.28
C SER A 279 38.84 26.07 -48.83
N LEU A 280 38.50 27.26 -48.34
CA LEU A 280 38.10 27.46 -46.95
C LEU A 280 36.80 26.70 -46.65
N VAL A 281 36.81 25.89 -45.59
CA VAL A 281 35.65 25.18 -45.07
C VAL A 281 35.12 25.88 -43.82
N ASN A 282 35.98 26.19 -42.84
CA ASN A 282 35.57 26.91 -41.62
C ASN A 282 36.75 27.63 -40.95
N ASN A 283 36.47 28.76 -40.26
CA ASN A 283 37.45 29.57 -39.52
C ASN A 283 37.47 29.15 -38.04
N ILE A 284 38.18 28.06 -37.74
CA ILE A 284 38.28 27.53 -36.37
C ILE A 284 39.67 27.85 -35.81
N SER A 285 39.68 28.63 -34.72
CA SER A 285 40.91 29.06 -34.04
C SER A 285 41.62 27.89 -33.35
N GLY A 286 42.95 27.89 -33.38
CA GLY A 286 43.78 27.01 -32.55
C GLY A 286 43.99 25.59 -33.08
N ILE A 287 43.56 25.25 -34.30
CA ILE A 287 43.82 23.96 -34.95
C ILE A 287 45.28 23.89 -35.40
N THR A 288 45.97 22.80 -35.07
CA THR A 288 47.37 22.59 -35.45
C THR A 288 47.69 21.20 -35.96
N ASP A 289 46.79 20.21 -35.87
CA ASP A 289 47.02 18.84 -36.36
C ASP A 289 45.66 18.22 -36.77
N LEU A 290 45.62 17.24 -37.66
CA LEU A 290 44.39 16.61 -38.15
C LEU A 290 44.55 15.09 -38.22
N SER A 291 43.49 14.33 -37.91
CA SER A 291 43.50 12.90 -38.21
C SER A 291 42.37 12.47 -39.13
N SER A 292 42.65 11.41 -39.89
CA SER A 292 41.65 10.62 -40.60
C SER A 292 40.67 9.94 -39.63
N CYS A 293 39.53 9.42 -40.09
CA CYS A 293 38.50 8.84 -39.22
C CYS A 293 38.42 7.31 -39.18
N SER A 294 37.89 6.78 -38.07
CA SER A 294 37.61 5.37 -37.84
C SER A 294 36.25 4.94 -38.41
N ARG A 295 36.18 3.71 -38.93
CA ARG A 295 34.89 3.03 -39.15
C ARG A 295 34.36 2.54 -37.80
N PRO A 296 33.07 2.73 -37.46
CA PRO A 296 32.55 2.30 -36.16
C PRO A 296 32.60 0.76 -35.98
N ARG A 297 33.02 0.31 -34.78
CA ARG A 297 33.01 -1.10 -34.36
C ARG A 297 31.57 -1.64 -34.24
N PRO A 298 31.30 -2.91 -34.59
CA PRO A 298 29.98 -3.50 -34.39
C PRO A 298 29.61 -3.62 -32.90
N LEU A 299 28.40 -3.16 -32.54
CA LEU A 299 27.77 -3.22 -31.23
C LEU A 299 26.97 -4.53 -31.07
N PRO A 300 26.89 -5.11 -29.85
CA PRO A 300 26.09 -6.31 -29.59
C PRO A 300 24.59 -6.05 -29.73
N PRO A 301 23.78 -7.06 -30.10
CA PRO A 301 22.34 -6.91 -30.28
C PRO A 301 21.60 -6.83 -28.93
N GLY A 302 20.44 -6.17 -28.93
CA GLY A 302 19.51 -6.12 -27.79
C GLY A 302 18.28 -6.99 -28.02
N VAL A 303 17.62 -7.41 -26.93
CA VAL A 303 16.35 -8.14 -26.99
C VAL A 303 15.37 -7.61 -25.94
N THR A 304 14.09 -7.49 -26.28
CA THR A 304 13.01 -7.12 -25.37
C THR A 304 11.77 -7.98 -25.62
N LYS A 305 10.91 -8.10 -24.60
CA LYS A 305 9.69 -8.92 -24.62
C LYS A 305 8.48 -8.11 -24.18
N LYS A 306 7.32 -8.41 -24.77
CA LYS A 306 6.05 -7.82 -24.37
C LYS A 306 4.85 -8.71 -24.69
N PHE A 307 3.97 -8.94 -23.74
CA PHE A 307 2.63 -9.48 -23.95
C PHE A 307 1.64 -8.34 -24.23
N SER A 308 0.68 -8.57 -25.12
CA SER A 308 -0.39 -7.61 -25.41
C SER A 308 -1.69 -8.35 -25.76
N PRO A 309 -2.74 -8.24 -24.94
CA PRO A 309 -2.78 -7.56 -23.64
C PRO A 309 -1.96 -8.30 -22.56
N GLN A 310 -1.37 -7.55 -21.60
CA GLN A 310 -0.66 -8.12 -20.44
C GLN A 310 -1.61 -8.67 -19.36
N ILE A 311 -2.88 -8.23 -19.38
CA ILE A 311 -3.95 -8.74 -18.52
C ILE A 311 -5.05 -9.27 -19.43
N ALA A 312 -5.33 -10.56 -19.35
CA ALA A 312 -6.40 -11.18 -20.12
C ALA A 312 -7.45 -11.79 -19.17
N SER A 313 -8.73 -11.56 -19.46
CA SER A 313 -9.85 -12.23 -18.80
C SER A 313 -10.05 -13.64 -19.40
N SER A 314 -10.44 -14.60 -18.56
CA SER A 314 -10.78 -15.99 -18.95
C SER A 314 -11.68 -16.04 -20.20
N PRO A 315 -11.53 -17.05 -21.09
CA PRO A 315 -12.12 -17.02 -22.42
C PRO A 315 -13.59 -17.45 -22.44
N ALA A 316 -14.28 -17.11 -23.53
CA ALA A 316 -15.57 -17.64 -23.93
C ALA A 316 -15.54 -19.18 -24.15
N ALA A 317 -16.70 -19.77 -24.43
CA ALA A 317 -17.05 -21.21 -24.49
C ALA A 317 -16.15 -22.17 -25.31
N ASN A 318 -15.02 -21.72 -25.86
CA ASN A 318 -14.05 -22.45 -26.68
C ASN A 318 -12.63 -22.53 -26.08
N GLY A 319 -12.40 -22.15 -24.82
CA GLY A 319 -11.41 -22.82 -23.96
C GLY A 319 -9.98 -22.28 -23.88
N GLU A 320 -9.59 -21.18 -24.54
CA GLU A 320 -8.21 -20.64 -24.44
C GLU A 320 -8.13 -19.10 -24.40
N THR A 321 -7.35 -18.54 -23.46
CA THR A 321 -7.04 -17.10 -23.40
C THR A 321 -5.88 -16.78 -24.34
N VAL A 322 -6.13 -15.96 -25.37
CA VAL A 322 -5.13 -15.56 -26.37
C VAL A 322 -4.47 -14.23 -25.96
N SER A 323 -3.14 -14.16 -26.00
CA SER A 323 -2.36 -12.91 -25.92
C SER A 323 -1.29 -12.89 -27.01
N THR A 324 -0.91 -11.71 -27.49
CA THR A 324 0.18 -11.58 -28.47
C THR A 324 1.50 -11.41 -27.72
N LEU A 325 2.42 -12.37 -27.85
CA LEU A 325 3.81 -12.25 -27.42
C LEU A 325 4.60 -11.56 -28.54
N SER A 326 5.25 -10.45 -28.19
CA SER A 326 6.15 -9.70 -29.07
C SER A 326 7.58 -9.76 -28.54
N ILE A 327 8.50 -10.28 -29.35
CA ILE A 327 9.94 -10.31 -29.09
C ILE A 327 10.59 -9.32 -30.06
N THR A 328 11.24 -8.28 -29.54
CA THR A 328 11.94 -7.31 -30.39
C THR A 328 13.44 -7.50 -30.27
N ILE A 329 14.07 -7.85 -31.37
CA ILE A 329 15.53 -7.93 -31.53
C ILE A 329 16.00 -6.61 -32.12
N ASN A 330 16.95 -5.93 -31.47
CA ASN A 330 17.53 -4.69 -31.94
C ASN A 330 18.97 -4.91 -32.40
N ASN A 331 19.24 -4.69 -33.68
CA ASN A 331 20.59 -4.62 -34.22
C ASN A 331 21.02 -3.14 -34.32
N PRO A 332 21.88 -2.64 -33.41
CA PRO A 332 22.33 -1.25 -33.42
C PRO A 332 23.31 -0.92 -34.56
N ASN A 333 23.70 -1.89 -35.40
CA ASN A 333 24.69 -1.71 -36.46
C ASN A 333 24.05 -1.34 -37.79
N ASN A 334 24.72 -0.51 -38.59
CA ASN A 334 24.27 -0.08 -39.92
C ASN A 334 24.28 -1.20 -40.99
N GLY A 335 24.77 -2.40 -40.66
CA GLY A 335 24.85 -3.55 -41.55
C GLY A 335 24.13 -4.80 -41.01
N LEU A 336 24.01 -5.83 -41.85
CA LEU A 336 23.45 -7.12 -41.44
C LEU A 336 24.31 -7.75 -40.33
N THR A 337 23.65 -8.35 -39.33
CA THR A 337 24.28 -9.28 -38.39
C THR A 337 23.63 -10.66 -38.52
N TYR A 338 24.36 -11.74 -38.28
CA TYR A 338 23.87 -13.11 -38.45
C TYR A 338 23.83 -13.83 -37.11
N LEU A 339 22.83 -14.68 -36.91
CA LEU A 339 22.77 -15.56 -35.74
C LEU A 339 23.83 -16.66 -35.83
N ASN A 340 24.67 -16.80 -34.80
CA ASN A 340 25.66 -17.88 -34.70
C ASN A 340 25.05 -19.21 -34.25
N SER A 341 23.89 -19.17 -33.58
CA SER A 341 23.16 -20.34 -33.06
C SER A 341 21.65 -20.09 -33.10
N ASP A 342 20.86 -21.15 -32.93
CA ASP A 342 19.39 -21.04 -32.86
C ASP A 342 18.99 -20.19 -31.65
N PHE A 343 18.29 -19.08 -31.88
CA PHE A 343 17.73 -18.24 -30.83
C PHE A 343 16.35 -18.75 -30.45
N THR A 344 16.23 -19.34 -29.26
CA THR A 344 14.99 -19.99 -28.80
C THR A 344 14.40 -19.29 -27.58
N ASP A 345 13.12 -18.95 -27.67
CA ASP A 345 12.28 -18.57 -26.53
C ASP A 345 11.47 -19.79 -26.06
N VAL A 346 11.73 -20.28 -24.85
CA VAL A 346 11.00 -21.40 -24.25
C VAL A 346 9.87 -20.85 -23.38
N PHE A 347 8.64 -21.22 -23.69
CA PHE A 347 7.46 -20.68 -22.99
C PHE A 347 7.32 -21.24 -21.57
N PRO A 348 6.78 -20.43 -20.64
CA PRO A 348 6.61 -20.83 -19.24
C PRO A 348 5.69 -22.05 -19.07
N VAL A 349 6.05 -22.87 -18.08
CA VAL A 349 5.34 -24.12 -17.72
C VAL A 349 4.44 -24.00 -16.49
N SER A 350 4.53 -22.87 -15.78
CA SER A 350 3.74 -22.56 -14.58
C SER A 350 2.94 -21.28 -14.82
N PRO A 351 1.65 -21.23 -14.40
CA PRO A 351 0.88 -22.23 -13.64
C PRO A 351 0.38 -23.44 -14.47
N ALA A 352 0.57 -23.41 -15.79
CA ALA A 352 0.40 -24.54 -16.72
C ALA A 352 1.26 -24.28 -17.97
N GLN A 353 1.34 -25.22 -18.92
CA GLN A 353 2.11 -25.03 -20.16
C GLN A 353 1.47 -23.95 -21.05
N MET A 354 2.18 -22.86 -21.30
CA MET A 354 1.84 -21.91 -22.37
C MET A 354 2.22 -22.50 -23.74
N SER A 355 1.41 -22.24 -24.77
CA SER A 355 1.66 -22.72 -26.13
C SER A 355 1.34 -21.66 -27.20
N VAL A 356 1.83 -21.83 -28.42
CA VAL A 356 1.43 -21.02 -29.57
C VAL A 356 -0.03 -21.31 -29.90
N SER A 357 -0.84 -20.26 -30.11
CA SER A 357 -2.26 -20.37 -30.42
C SER A 357 -2.52 -21.22 -31.66
N SER A 358 -3.70 -21.87 -31.72
CA SER A 358 -4.18 -22.58 -32.92
C SER A 358 -4.19 -21.71 -34.19
N THR A 359 -4.30 -20.38 -34.02
CA THR A 359 -4.02 -19.38 -35.05
C THR A 359 -2.82 -18.53 -34.62
N PRO A 360 -1.58 -18.91 -34.99
CA PRO A 360 -0.36 -18.26 -34.49
C PRO A 360 -0.25 -16.77 -34.80
N ASN A 361 -0.89 -16.29 -35.89
CA ASN A 361 -0.80 -14.89 -36.35
C ASN A 361 0.64 -14.32 -36.34
N LEU A 362 1.59 -15.15 -36.79
CA LEU A 362 3.00 -14.79 -36.82
C LEU A 362 3.22 -13.59 -37.75
N THR A 363 3.74 -12.51 -37.21
CA THR A 363 4.06 -11.29 -37.95
C THR A 363 5.44 -10.79 -37.58
N ILE A 364 6.13 -10.15 -38.54
CA ILE A 364 7.46 -9.58 -38.38
C ILE A 364 7.42 -8.15 -38.87
N THR A 365 7.83 -7.21 -38.01
CA THR A 365 7.76 -5.77 -38.28
C THR A 365 9.10 -5.09 -37.95
N PRO A 366 9.67 -4.27 -38.85
CA PRO A 366 9.23 -4.01 -40.22
C PRO A 366 9.36 -5.24 -41.14
N ALA A 367 8.59 -5.31 -42.22
CA ALA A 367 8.75 -6.39 -43.19
C ALA A 367 10.18 -6.41 -43.75
N GLY A 368 10.81 -7.60 -43.78
CA GLY A 368 12.17 -7.78 -44.28
C GLY A 368 13.29 -7.50 -43.28
N CYS A 369 12.99 -7.11 -42.03
CA CYS A 369 14.04 -6.95 -41.00
C CYS A 369 14.67 -8.29 -40.57
N LEU A 370 13.93 -9.40 -40.71
CA LEU A 370 14.40 -10.78 -40.70
C LEU A 370 13.53 -11.62 -41.62
N ALA A 371 14.06 -12.73 -42.14
CA ALA A 371 13.33 -13.62 -43.04
C ALA A 371 12.24 -14.39 -42.27
N SER A 372 10.97 -14.25 -42.66
CA SER A 372 9.86 -14.93 -41.97
C SER A 372 9.97 -16.46 -41.99
N SER A 373 10.59 -17.02 -43.03
CA SER A 373 10.86 -18.46 -43.15
C SER A 373 11.87 -18.99 -42.13
N SER A 374 12.62 -18.12 -41.45
CA SER A 374 13.60 -18.55 -40.44
C SER A 374 13.04 -18.59 -39.02
N VAL A 375 11.78 -18.17 -38.82
CA VAL A 375 11.08 -18.22 -37.54
C VAL A 375 10.16 -19.45 -37.51
N VAL A 376 10.36 -20.31 -36.52
CA VAL A 376 9.60 -21.54 -36.29
C VAL A 376 8.72 -21.35 -35.05
N ALA A 377 7.41 -21.21 -35.27
CA ALA A 377 6.39 -21.12 -34.23
C ALA A 377 5.06 -21.76 -34.68
N PRO A 378 5.01 -23.10 -34.89
CA PRO A 378 3.79 -23.78 -35.31
C PRO A 378 2.74 -23.78 -34.18
N ALA A 379 1.47 -23.93 -34.56
CA ALA A 379 0.37 -24.04 -33.59
C ALA A 379 0.64 -25.15 -32.55
N GLY A 380 0.40 -24.85 -31.28
CA GLY A 380 0.64 -25.76 -30.15
C GLY A 380 2.10 -25.87 -29.70
N ALA A 381 3.05 -25.19 -30.35
CA ALA A 381 4.46 -25.22 -29.91
C ALA A 381 4.64 -24.60 -28.52
N THR A 382 5.57 -25.14 -27.73
CA THR A 382 5.91 -24.65 -26.38
C THR A 382 7.04 -23.62 -26.38
N GLY A 383 7.24 -22.95 -27.51
CA GLY A 383 8.30 -21.99 -27.72
C GLY A 383 8.36 -21.48 -29.16
N LEU A 384 9.25 -20.52 -29.38
CA LEU A 384 9.54 -19.92 -30.68
C LEU A 384 11.05 -19.97 -30.94
N THR A 385 11.46 -20.37 -32.14
CA THR A 385 12.88 -20.42 -32.51
C THR A 385 13.15 -19.60 -33.77
N VAL A 386 14.18 -18.76 -33.75
CA VAL A 386 14.79 -18.15 -34.94
C VAL A 386 16.05 -18.94 -35.28
N LYS A 387 16.13 -19.48 -36.49
CA LYS A 387 17.21 -20.38 -36.89
C LYS A 387 18.56 -19.68 -37.03
N SER A 388 19.63 -20.39 -36.68
CA SER A 388 21.02 -20.01 -36.95
C SER A 388 21.22 -19.63 -38.43
N GLY A 389 22.14 -18.70 -38.68
CA GLY A 389 22.39 -18.13 -40.01
C GLY A 389 21.36 -17.10 -40.48
N THR A 390 20.29 -16.83 -39.72
CA THR A 390 19.35 -15.74 -40.03
C THR A 390 20.06 -14.39 -40.03
N SER A 391 19.88 -13.62 -41.10
CA SER A 391 20.30 -12.22 -41.18
C SER A 391 19.31 -11.30 -40.45
N LEU A 392 19.82 -10.41 -39.61
CA LEU A 392 19.09 -9.35 -38.94
C LEU A 392 19.50 -8.00 -39.55
N ALA A 393 18.53 -7.27 -40.10
CA ALA A 393 18.74 -5.92 -40.62
C ALA A 393 19.07 -4.91 -39.51
N ALA A 394 19.61 -3.75 -39.88
CA ALA A 394 19.82 -2.64 -38.96
C ALA A 394 18.50 -2.17 -38.32
N GLY A 395 18.54 -1.82 -37.04
CA GLY A 395 17.39 -1.35 -36.26
C GLY A 395 16.62 -2.46 -35.54
N ALA A 396 15.40 -2.12 -35.11
CA ALA A 396 14.53 -3.02 -34.35
C ALA A 396 13.69 -3.91 -35.27
N CYS A 397 13.63 -5.20 -34.94
CA CYS A 397 12.84 -6.21 -35.61
C CYS A 397 11.97 -6.95 -34.61
N THR A 398 10.66 -6.76 -34.69
CA THR A 398 9.68 -7.33 -33.76
C THR A 398 9.02 -8.54 -34.39
N ILE A 399 9.14 -9.69 -33.71
CA ILE A 399 8.42 -10.94 -33.98
C ILE A 399 7.22 -10.99 -33.06
N SER A 400 6.01 -11.02 -33.61
CA SER A 400 4.77 -11.13 -32.84
C SER A 400 4.07 -12.45 -33.16
N VAL A 401 3.70 -13.19 -32.13
CA VAL A 401 2.97 -14.47 -32.23
C VAL A 401 1.88 -14.52 -31.17
N ASN A 402 0.71 -15.03 -31.51
CA ASN A 402 -0.35 -15.31 -30.55
C ASN A 402 -0.01 -16.56 -29.75
N VAL A 403 -0.09 -16.44 -28.44
CA VAL A 403 0.07 -17.54 -27.48
C VAL A 403 -1.23 -17.76 -26.71
N THR A 404 -1.44 -18.98 -26.26
CA THR A 404 -2.55 -19.37 -25.40
C THR A 404 -2.08 -20.02 -24.12
N VAL A 405 -2.89 -19.86 -23.08
CA VAL A 405 -2.65 -20.39 -21.74
C VAL A 405 -3.91 -21.06 -21.20
N PRO A 406 -3.81 -22.26 -20.61
CA PRO A 406 -4.99 -23.05 -20.23
C PRO A 406 -5.47 -22.79 -18.80
N LYS A 407 -4.69 -22.06 -17.99
CA LYS A 407 -4.98 -21.83 -16.56
C LYS A 407 -4.78 -20.38 -16.17
N SER A 408 -5.57 -19.89 -15.23
CA SER A 408 -5.38 -18.56 -14.64
C SER A 408 -4.11 -18.47 -13.77
N GLY A 409 -3.60 -17.25 -13.59
CA GLY A 409 -2.37 -16.97 -12.86
C GLY A 409 -1.34 -16.19 -13.68
N GLN A 410 -0.09 -16.17 -13.19
CA GLN A 410 1.00 -15.40 -13.80
C GLN A 410 1.96 -16.29 -14.58
N TYR A 411 2.19 -15.96 -15.84
CA TYR A 411 3.12 -16.63 -16.73
C TYR A 411 4.30 -15.69 -16.99
N VAL A 412 5.42 -15.93 -16.31
CA VAL A 412 6.66 -15.16 -16.46
C VAL A 412 7.49 -15.78 -17.58
N ASN A 413 7.66 -15.07 -18.70
CA ASN A 413 8.43 -15.54 -19.85
C ASN A 413 9.77 -14.78 -19.93
N THR A 414 10.90 -15.51 -19.94
CA THR A 414 12.25 -14.93 -19.85
C THR A 414 13.18 -15.43 -20.95
N ILE A 415 13.82 -14.51 -21.68
CA ILE A 415 15.04 -14.75 -22.47
C ILE A 415 16.23 -14.34 -21.59
N GLY A 416 17.15 -15.27 -21.35
CA GLY A 416 18.32 -15.02 -20.50
C GLY A 416 19.37 -14.10 -21.13
N VAL A 417 20.33 -13.67 -20.32
CA VAL A 417 21.58 -13.08 -20.82
C VAL A 417 22.30 -14.08 -21.73
N ASN A 418 22.98 -13.61 -22.76
CA ASN A 418 23.71 -14.42 -23.74
C ASN A 418 22.88 -15.39 -24.59
N ALA A 419 21.54 -15.35 -24.50
CA ALA A 419 20.64 -16.22 -25.25
C ALA A 419 20.54 -15.87 -26.75
N LEU A 420 20.74 -14.60 -27.11
CA LEU A 420 20.87 -14.14 -28.49
C LEU A 420 22.36 -14.01 -28.83
N ASP A 421 22.85 -14.89 -29.69
CA ASP A 421 24.26 -14.97 -30.12
C ASP A 421 24.39 -14.61 -31.60
N THR A 422 25.12 -13.54 -31.90
CA THR A 422 25.28 -13.03 -33.27
C THR A 422 26.73 -12.75 -33.63
N THR A 423 27.01 -12.57 -34.92
CA THR A 423 28.33 -12.17 -35.44
C THR A 423 28.86 -10.87 -34.86
N THR A 424 28.02 -10.04 -34.23
CA THR A 424 28.40 -8.76 -33.60
C THR A 424 28.38 -8.81 -32.07
N GLY A 425 28.21 -10.00 -31.47
CA GLY A 425 28.21 -10.21 -30.02
C GLY A 425 26.91 -10.82 -29.49
N LYS A 426 26.81 -10.92 -28.16
CA LYS A 426 25.65 -11.50 -27.46
C LYS A 426 24.86 -10.44 -26.69
N ASN A 427 23.58 -10.68 -26.42
CA ASN A 427 22.79 -9.78 -25.57
C ASN A 427 23.31 -9.78 -24.13
N SER A 428 23.64 -8.59 -23.61
CA SER A 428 24.15 -8.42 -22.24
C SER A 428 23.05 -8.26 -21.19
N VAL A 429 21.80 -8.05 -21.61
CA VAL A 429 20.62 -7.84 -20.75
C VAL A 429 19.56 -8.91 -21.06
N ALA A 430 18.97 -9.48 -20.02
CA ALA A 430 17.86 -10.42 -20.14
C ALA A 430 16.56 -9.67 -20.51
N ALA A 431 15.65 -10.35 -21.22
CA ALA A 431 14.32 -9.83 -21.49
C ALA A 431 13.27 -10.69 -20.79
N THR A 432 12.45 -10.07 -19.95
CA THR A 432 11.37 -10.74 -19.23
C THR A 432 10.08 -9.94 -19.37
N ASP A 433 8.97 -10.63 -19.57
CA ASP A 433 7.64 -10.04 -19.39
C ASP A 433 6.66 -11.07 -18.78
N THR A 434 5.58 -10.58 -18.19
CA THR A 434 4.61 -11.40 -17.45
C THR A 434 3.20 -11.24 -18.03
N LEU A 435 2.59 -12.36 -18.45
CA LEU A 435 1.17 -12.43 -18.77
C LEU A 435 0.38 -12.78 -17.51
N THR A 436 -0.59 -11.94 -17.13
CA THR A 436 -1.50 -12.20 -16.00
C THR A 436 -2.88 -12.56 -16.50
N VAL A 437 -3.36 -13.75 -16.16
CA VAL A 437 -4.72 -14.21 -16.48
C VAL A 437 -5.59 -14.18 -15.23
N LYS A 438 -6.69 -13.42 -15.29
CA LYS A 438 -7.65 -13.27 -14.18
C LYS A 438 -8.94 -14.07 -14.45
N THR A 439 -9.58 -14.51 -13.37
CA THR A 439 -10.86 -15.26 -13.38
C THR A 439 -11.98 -14.48 -12.71
N VAL A 440 -13.19 -14.67 -13.19
CA VAL A 440 -14.44 -14.31 -12.49
C VAL A 440 -14.97 -15.59 -11.83
N ASP A 441 -15.38 -15.51 -10.57
CA ASP A 441 -15.99 -16.62 -9.82
C ASP A 441 -16.94 -16.01 -8.78
N VAL A 442 -18.24 -16.26 -8.91
CA VAL A 442 -19.24 -15.80 -7.94
C VAL A 442 -19.81 -16.95 -7.12
N LYS A 443 -19.55 -16.91 -5.82
CA LYS A 443 -20.08 -17.85 -4.85
C LYS A 443 -21.36 -17.31 -4.23
N VAL A 444 -22.36 -18.16 -4.02
CA VAL A 444 -23.52 -17.84 -3.18
C VAL A 444 -23.52 -18.64 -1.89
N GLU A 445 -23.90 -17.99 -0.79
CA GLU A 445 -24.17 -18.59 0.51
C GLU A 445 -25.59 -18.25 0.90
N LYS A 446 -26.29 -19.18 1.54
CA LYS A 446 -27.66 -18.96 2.00
C LYS A 446 -27.82 -19.45 3.43
N SER A 447 -28.43 -18.62 4.26
CA SER A 447 -28.79 -18.95 5.63
C SER A 447 -30.23 -18.57 5.93
N GLY A 448 -30.80 -19.21 6.94
CA GLY A 448 -32.14 -18.97 7.46
C GLY A 448 -32.23 -19.52 8.88
N PRO A 449 -33.35 -19.30 9.59
CA PRO A 449 -33.53 -19.84 10.93
C PRO A 449 -33.58 -21.37 10.91
N ALA A 450 -33.04 -22.03 11.95
CA ALA A 450 -33.10 -23.49 12.06
C ALA A 450 -34.55 -24.01 12.16
N SER A 451 -35.45 -23.21 12.75
CA SER A 451 -36.89 -23.46 12.81
C SER A 451 -37.69 -22.18 12.70
N ALA A 452 -38.88 -22.24 12.10
CA ALA A 452 -39.79 -21.10 11.98
C ALA A 452 -41.25 -21.50 12.22
N ALA A 453 -42.01 -20.63 12.86
CA ALA A 453 -43.43 -20.86 13.10
C ALA A 453 -44.25 -20.64 11.82
N VAL A 454 -45.31 -21.44 11.64
CA VAL A 454 -46.32 -21.23 10.59
C VAL A 454 -47.00 -19.88 10.80
N ALA A 455 -47.27 -19.17 9.70
CA ALA A 455 -47.95 -17.87 9.70
C ALA A 455 -47.24 -16.70 10.43
N THR A 456 -46.00 -16.89 10.91
CA THR A 456 -45.11 -15.77 11.27
C THR A 456 -44.10 -15.53 10.15
N PRO A 457 -43.76 -14.26 9.85
CA PRO A 457 -42.79 -13.99 8.81
C PRO A 457 -41.39 -14.33 9.33
N PHE A 458 -40.57 -14.94 8.48
CA PHE A 458 -39.15 -15.16 8.75
C PHE A 458 -38.34 -14.93 7.49
N SER A 459 -37.04 -14.72 7.64
CA SER A 459 -36.19 -14.29 6.55
C SER A 459 -35.05 -15.25 6.25
N PHE A 460 -34.72 -15.38 4.97
CA PHE A 460 -33.47 -15.94 4.48
C PHE A 460 -32.50 -14.80 4.16
N SER A 461 -31.22 -15.03 4.43
CA SER A 461 -30.12 -14.18 3.96
C SER A 461 -29.37 -14.92 2.86
N ILE A 462 -29.19 -14.26 1.72
CA ILE A 462 -28.45 -14.76 0.56
C ILE A 462 -27.27 -13.83 0.35
N THR A 463 -26.05 -14.36 0.41
CA THR A 463 -24.83 -13.59 0.18
C THR A 463 -24.18 -14.05 -1.11
N THR A 464 -24.11 -13.16 -2.11
CA THR A 464 -23.32 -13.37 -3.32
C THR A 464 -21.96 -12.71 -3.14
N THR A 465 -20.88 -13.46 -3.30
CA THR A 465 -19.48 -12.99 -3.16
C THR A 465 -18.74 -13.23 -4.45
N ASN A 466 -18.02 -12.24 -4.96
CA ASN A 466 -17.04 -12.48 -6.02
C ASN A 466 -15.73 -12.97 -5.38
N VAL A 467 -15.46 -14.27 -5.48
CA VAL A 467 -14.24 -14.91 -4.97
C VAL A 467 -13.16 -15.07 -6.05
N GLY A 468 -13.43 -14.59 -7.27
CA GLY A 468 -12.48 -14.54 -8.38
C GLY A 468 -11.39 -13.50 -8.21
N THR A 469 -10.51 -13.40 -9.21
CA THR A 469 -9.39 -12.43 -9.26
C THR A 469 -9.66 -11.24 -10.19
N SER A 470 -10.85 -11.21 -10.81
CA SER A 470 -11.39 -10.12 -11.62
C SER A 470 -12.79 -9.72 -11.14
N ASN A 471 -13.20 -8.49 -11.41
CA ASN A 471 -14.58 -8.04 -11.14
C ASN A 471 -15.57 -8.88 -11.95
N ALA A 472 -16.63 -9.34 -11.30
CA ALA A 472 -17.71 -10.10 -11.94
C ALA A 472 -18.69 -9.11 -12.58
N ALA A 473 -19.02 -9.30 -13.86
CA ALA A 473 -19.97 -8.47 -14.56
C ALA A 473 -21.32 -9.18 -14.72
N ASN A 474 -22.38 -8.39 -14.86
CA ASN A 474 -23.74 -8.88 -15.06
C ASN A 474 -24.16 -9.93 -14.04
N VAL A 475 -23.86 -9.67 -12.76
CA VAL A 475 -24.17 -10.62 -11.68
C VAL A 475 -25.67 -10.64 -11.45
N VAL A 476 -26.30 -11.80 -11.63
CA VAL A 476 -27.73 -12.02 -11.41
C VAL A 476 -27.90 -13.09 -10.33
N THR A 477 -28.52 -12.69 -9.23
CA THR A 477 -28.91 -13.60 -8.15
C THR A 477 -30.40 -13.86 -8.21
N SER A 478 -30.82 -15.10 -7.92
CA SER A 478 -32.22 -15.49 -7.84
C SER A 478 -32.46 -16.50 -6.72
N ASP A 479 -33.69 -16.56 -6.21
CA ASP A 479 -34.12 -17.49 -5.16
C ASP A 479 -35.44 -18.14 -5.55
N VAL A 480 -35.49 -19.48 -5.57
CA VAL A 480 -36.71 -20.23 -5.93
C VAL A 480 -37.37 -20.72 -4.66
N LEU A 481 -38.53 -20.13 -4.33
CA LEU A 481 -39.25 -20.48 -3.12
C LEU A 481 -39.98 -21.83 -3.27
N PRO A 482 -39.81 -22.79 -2.33
CA PRO A 482 -40.55 -24.06 -2.29
C PRO A 482 -42.03 -23.86 -1.88
N SER A 483 -42.94 -24.77 -2.24
CA SER A 483 -44.42 -24.61 -2.17
C SER A 483 -44.98 -24.27 -0.80
N GLN A 484 -44.24 -24.60 0.25
CA GLN A 484 -44.58 -24.34 1.64
C GLN A 484 -44.31 -22.89 2.05
N LEU A 485 -43.61 -22.10 1.23
CA LEU A 485 -43.27 -20.70 1.51
C LEU A 485 -44.05 -19.75 0.60
N THR A 486 -44.54 -18.67 1.20
CA THR A 486 -45.23 -17.57 0.51
C THR A 486 -44.35 -16.34 0.59
N PHE A 487 -44.06 -15.75 -0.56
CA PHE A 487 -43.28 -14.51 -0.64
C PHE A 487 -43.98 -13.37 0.11
N VAL A 488 -43.23 -12.63 0.93
CA VAL A 488 -43.69 -11.39 1.57
C VAL A 488 -42.98 -10.20 0.96
N SER A 489 -41.65 -10.20 1.04
CA SER A 489 -40.82 -9.13 0.50
C SER A 489 -39.41 -9.64 0.21
N ALA A 490 -38.73 -8.93 -0.67
CA ALA A 490 -37.29 -9.02 -0.84
C ALA A 490 -36.72 -7.61 -0.79
N ASP A 491 -35.53 -7.45 -0.23
CA ASP A 491 -34.82 -6.18 -0.28
C ASP A 491 -34.17 -5.96 -1.65
N ASN A 492 -33.48 -4.83 -1.80
CA ASN A 492 -32.61 -4.52 -2.94
C ASN A 492 -33.30 -4.63 -4.32
N GLY A 493 -34.61 -4.40 -4.36
CA GLY A 493 -35.40 -4.41 -5.60
C GLY A 493 -35.69 -5.81 -6.15
N GLY A 494 -35.58 -6.87 -5.35
CA GLY A 494 -35.95 -8.22 -5.74
C GLY A 494 -37.40 -8.30 -6.22
N THR A 495 -37.61 -8.82 -7.43
CA THR A 495 -38.94 -8.96 -8.05
C THR A 495 -39.38 -10.42 -8.00
N TYR A 496 -40.55 -10.68 -7.41
CA TYR A 496 -41.12 -12.03 -7.31
C TYR A 496 -42.05 -12.34 -8.48
N ASN A 497 -41.76 -13.42 -9.21
CA ASN A 497 -42.66 -13.98 -10.21
C ASN A 497 -43.49 -15.12 -9.60
N ALA A 498 -44.78 -14.88 -9.39
CA ALA A 498 -45.67 -15.86 -8.77
C ALA A 498 -45.86 -17.16 -9.57
N SER A 499 -45.69 -17.13 -10.91
CA SER A 499 -45.87 -18.31 -11.77
C SER A 499 -44.71 -19.30 -11.68
N THR A 500 -43.47 -18.78 -11.59
CA THR A 500 -42.25 -19.61 -11.45
C THR A 500 -41.79 -19.74 -9.99
N ARG A 501 -42.40 -18.95 -9.09
CA ARG A 501 -42.08 -18.85 -7.66
C ARG A 501 -40.62 -18.45 -7.41
N THR A 502 -40.09 -17.63 -8.31
CA THR A 502 -38.69 -17.17 -8.32
C THR A 502 -38.63 -15.69 -7.98
N ILE A 503 -37.71 -15.32 -7.09
CA ILE A 503 -37.31 -13.95 -6.82
C ILE A 503 -36.05 -13.68 -7.64
N THR A 504 -36.03 -12.60 -8.41
CA THR A 504 -34.85 -12.19 -9.17
C THR A 504 -34.48 -10.76 -8.80
N TRP A 505 -33.23 -10.53 -8.41
CA TRP A 505 -32.72 -9.19 -8.11
C TRP A 505 -32.24 -8.49 -9.38
N PRO A 506 -32.22 -7.14 -9.39
CA PRO A 506 -31.66 -6.38 -10.49
C PRO A 506 -30.21 -6.80 -10.75
N THR A 507 -29.84 -6.95 -12.02
CA THR A 507 -28.48 -7.29 -12.43
C THR A 507 -27.49 -6.26 -11.88
N LEU A 508 -26.50 -6.72 -11.13
CA LEU A 508 -25.36 -5.89 -10.76
C LEU A 508 -24.45 -5.77 -11.97
N ALA A 509 -24.24 -4.54 -12.45
CA ALA A 509 -23.33 -4.29 -13.57
C ALA A 509 -21.90 -4.76 -13.26
N THR A 510 -21.48 -4.65 -12.00
CA THR A 510 -20.19 -5.12 -11.52
C THR A 510 -20.25 -5.50 -10.03
N LEU A 511 -19.58 -6.59 -9.66
CA LEU A 511 -19.25 -6.94 -8.28
C LEU A 511 -17.73 -7.06 -8.17
N ALA A 512 -17.13 -6.14 -7.41
CA ALA A 512 -15.68 -6.07 -7.27
C ALA A 512 -15.10 -7.34 -6.60
N VAL A 513 -13.83 -7.64 -6.86
CA VAL A 513 -13.12 -8.76 -6.21
C VAL A 513 -13.24 -8.68 -4.69
N GLY A 514 -13.66 -9.77 -4.05
CA GLY A 514 -13.87 -9.87 -2.61
C GLY A 514 -15.11 -9.14 -2.07
N ALA A 515 -15.80 -8.35 -2.90
CA ALA A 515 -17.02 -7.67 -2.50
C ALA A 515 -18.19 -8.65 -2.36
N LYS A 516 -19.12 -8.31 -1.48
CA LYS A 516 -20.31 -9.10 -1.16
C LYS A 516 -21.56 -8.27 -1.41
N GLN A 517 -22.55 -8.87 -2.03
CA GLN A 517 -23.92 -8.37 -2.03
C GLN A 517 -24.78 -9.31 -1.20
N VAL A 518 -25.42 -8.76 -0.18
CA VAL A 518 -26.35 -9.49 0.69
C VAL A 518 -27.77 -9.14 0.27
N TYR A 519 -28.63 -10.15 0.20
CA TYR A 519 -30.04 -10.04 -0.12
C TYR A 519 -30.88 -10.71 0.97
N GLY A 520 -31.90 -10.03 1.44
CA GLY A 520 -32.91 -10.52 2.37
C GLY A 520 -34.18 -10.93 1.63
N VAL A 521 -34.71 -12.11 1.98
CA VAL A 521 -36.01 -12.60 1.52
C VAL A 521 -36.87 -12.92 2.73
N THR A 522 -37.99 -12.24 2.89
CA THR A 522 -38.98 -12.52 3.93
C THR A 522 -40.13 -13.35 3.35
N VAL A 523 -40.52 -14.41 4.06
CA VAL A 523 -41.57 -15.34 3.66
C VAL A 523 -42.50 -15.65 4.84
N PHE A 524 -43.72 -16.10 4.53
CA PHE A 524 -44.56 -16.85 5.45
C PHE A 524 -44.47 -18.34 5.15
N ALA A 525 -44.53 -19.17 6.19
CA ALA A 525 -44.82 -20.59 6.03
C ALA A 525 -46.34 -20.83 5.92
N GLN A 526 -46.73 -21.59 4.90
CA GLN A 526 -48.08 -22.13 4.75
C GLN A 526 -48.38 -23.13 5.88
N PRO A 527 -49.66 -23.34 6.24
CA PRO A 527 -50.05 -24.33 7.23
C PRO A 527 -49.53 -25.73 6.87
N VAL A 528 -48.76 -26.32 7.79
CA VAL A 528 -48.28 -27.71 7.70
C VAL A 528 -48.85 -28.54 8.85
N SER A 529 -49.15 -29.81 8.59
CA SER A 529 -49.81 -30.71 9.54
C SER A 529 -48.89 -31.28 10.62
N ALA A 530 -47.56 -31.13 10.49
CA ALA A 530 -46.53 -31.58 11.44
C ALA A 530 -45.18 -30.84 11.19
N ASN A 531 -44.18 -31.06 12.05
CA ASN A 531 -42.80 -30.55 11.88
C ASN A 531 -42.27 -30.91 10.49
N THR A 532 -42.23 -29.94 9.58
CA THR A 532 -41.88 -30.15 8.17
C THR A 532 -40.59 -29.38 7.86
N THR A 533 -39.55 -30.07 7.41
CA THR A 533 -38.34 -29.39 6.94
C THR A 533 -38.55 -28.90 5.52
N VAL A 534 -38.29 -27.62 5.30
CA VAL A 534 -38.39 -26.94 4.01
C VAL A 534 -37.00 -26.47 3.57
N THR A 535 -36.63 -26.79 2.34
CA THR A 535 -35.35 -26.39 1.72
C THR A 535 -35.59 -25.27 0.72
N ASN A 536 -34.99 -24.10 0.96
CA ASN A 536 -35.02 -22.97 0.03
C ASN A 536 -33.68 -22.85 -0.71
N THR A 537 -33.71 -22.59 -2.03
CA THR A 537 -32.52 -22.65 -2.90
C THR A 537 -32.31 -21.34 -3.65
N ALA A 538 -31.14 -20.72 -3.42
CA ALA A 538 -30.69 -19.54 -4.14
C ALA A 538 -29.60 -19.90 -5.15
N THR A 539 -29.56 -19.17 -6.26
CA THR A 539 -28.55 -19.29 -7.32
C THR A 539 -28.00 -17.93 -7.70
N THR A 540 -26.75 -17.87 -8.13
CA THR A 540 -26.14 -16.67 -8.70
C THR A 540 -25.43 -16.99 -10.02
N THR A 541 -25.36 -16.02 -10.91
CA THR A 541 -24.68 -16.15 -12.21
C THR A 541 -23.91 -14.87 -12.48
N ALA A 542 -22.81 -14.96 -13.20
CA ALA A 542 -22.07 -13.82 -13.71
C ALA A 542 -21.47 -14.19 -15.07
N ASP A 543 -21.14 -13.18 -15.87
CA ASP A 543 -20.43 -13.41 -17.12
C ASP A 543 -19.05 -14.00 -16.85
N HIS A 544 -18.68 -15.02 -17.64
CA HIS A 544 -17.37 -15.68 -17.56
C HIS A 544 -17.03 -16.30 -16.19
N ASP A 545 -18.07 -16.64 -15.41
CA ASP A 545 -17.95 -17.56 -14.29
C ASP A 545 -18.05 -19.01 -14.79
N PHE A 546 -16.98 -19.78 -14.58
CA PHE A 546 -16.86 -21.17 -15.03
C PHE A 546 -16.80 -22.16 -13.87
N THR A 547 -17.16 -21.72 -12.65
CA THR A 547 -17.16 -22.52 -11.42
C THR A 547 -18.56 -22.75 -10.86
N PRO A 548 -19.54 -23.23 -11.66
CA PRO A 548 -20.97 -23.22 -11.31
C PRO A 548 -21.34 -24.03 -10.05
N ALA A 549 -20.43 -24.86 -9.52
CA ALA A 549 -20.68 -25.67 -8.34
C ALA A 549 -20.88 -24.85 -7.06
N ASN A 550 -20.28 -23.65 -6.95
CA ASN A 550 -20.42 -22.77 -5.79
C ASN A 550 -21.48 -21.65 -6.01
N ASN A 551 -22.15 -21.68 -7.17
CA ASN A 551 -23.18 -20.72 -7.60
C ASN A 551 -24.59 -21.09 -7.11
N THR A 552 -24.73 -22.16 -6.32
CA THR A 552 -26.02 -22.59 -5.74
C THR A 552 -25.85 -22.84 -4.24
N ALA A 553 -26.79 -22.34 -3.43
CA ALA A 553 -26.81 -22.58 -1.99
C ALA A 553 -28.22 -22.84 -1.48
N THR A 554 -28.33 -23.77 -0.52
CA THR A 554 -29.59 -24.17 0.10
C THR A 554 -29.62 -23.84 1.59
N ALA A 555 -30.78 -23.46 2.11
CA ALA A 555 -31.02 -23.34 3.55
C ALA A 555 -32.25 -24.17 3.96
N ASN A 556 -32.10 -24.95 5.02
CA ASN A 556 -33.16 -25.78 5.58
C ASN A 556 -33.80 -25.09 6.79
N VAL A 557 -35.13 -25.09 6.85
CA VAL A 557 -35.90 -24.54 7.97
C VAL A 557 -36.91 -25.58 8.43
N ASN A 558 -36.92 -25.90 9.72
CA ASN A 558 -37.95 -26.75 10.29
C ASN A 558 -39.20 -25.94 10.65
N LEU A 559 -40.31 -26.15 9.94
CA LEU A 559 -41.56 -25.45 10.21
C LEU A 559 -42.26 -26.05 11.43
N VAL A 560 -42.52 -25.22 12.44
CA VAL A 560 -43.27 -25.59 13.64
C VAL A 560 -44.66 -24.93 13.60
N PRO A 561 -45.73 -25.56 14.13
CA PRO A 561 -47.04 -24.91 14.22
C PRO A 561 -46.94 -23.58 15.00
N GLY A 562 -47.41 -22.47 14.42
CA GLY A 562 -47.21 -21.15 14.99
C GLY A 562 -48.14 -20.81 16.15
N SER A 563 -47.56 -20.28 17.23
CA SER A 563 -48.25 -19.43 18.21
C SER A 563 -48.35 -18.02 17.61
N SER A 564 -49.56 -17.48 17.46
CA SER A 564 -49.79 -16.27 16.65
C SER A 564 -49.23 -15.00 17.30
N THR A 565 -48.41 -14.25 16.57
CA THR A 565 -48.06 -12.85 16.85
C THR A 565 -48.31 -12.00 15.61
N LEU A 566 -49.41 -11.23 15.61
CA LEU A 566 -49.64 -10.11 14.69
C LEU A 566 -49.09 -8.83 15.35
N PRO A 567 -48.50 -7.88 14.59
CA PRO A 567 -47.85 -6.70 15.14
C PRO A 567 -48.84 -5.62 15.60
N ASP A 568 -48.45 -4.98 16.70
CA ASP A 568 -49.06 -3.85 17.39
C ASP A 568 -49.41 -2.67 16.46
N SER A 569 -50.71 -2.36 16.36
CA SER A 569 -51.12 -0.98 16.59
C SER A 569 -51.30 -0.84 18.10
N GLY A 570 -50.40 -0.12 18.78
CA GLY A 570 -50.32 0.05 20.24
C GLY A 570 -51.51 0.81 20.88
N THR A 571 -52.72 0.45 20.47
CA THR A 571 -53.99 0.97 20.91
C THR A 571 -54.98 -0.20 20.89
N CYS A 572 -55.72 -0.44 21.98
CA CYS A 572 -56.75 -1.48 22.04
C CYS A 572 -57.88 -1.23 21.05
N THR A 573 -57.69 -1.57 19.78
CA THR A 573 -58.63 -1.25 18.72
C THR A 573 -59.65 -2.39 18.60
N PRO A 574 -60.96 -2.11 18.77
CA PRO A 574 -61.99 -3.11 18.49
C PRO A 574 -62.02 -3.41 16.98
N SER A 575 -62.23 -4.67 16.62
CA SER A 575 -62.73 -4.99 15.28
C SER A 575 -64.21 -4.58 15.19
N GLU A 576 -64.74 -4.46 13.97
CA GLU A 576 -66.19 -4.38 13.74
C GLU A 576 -66.92 -5.42 14.62
N PRO A 577 -67.88 -5.02 15.48
CA PRO A 577 -68.56 -5.93 16.39
C PRO A 577 -69.35 -6.96 15.59
N TYR A 578 -69.09 -8.25 15.83
CA TYR A 578 -69.92 -9.32 15.27
C TYR A 578 -71.18 -9.46 16.12
N VAL A 579 -72.21 -8.70 15.77
CA VAL A 579 -73.57 -8.96 16.23
C VAL A 579 -74.11 -10.09 15.35
N GLN A 580 -74.36 -11.26 15.92
CA GLN A 580 -74.97 -12.36 15.18
C GLN A 580 -76.35 -11.91 14.67
N SER A 581 -76.51 -11.80 13.35
CA SER A 581 -77.82 -11.64 12.72
C SER A 581 -78.44 -13.02 12.57
N PHE A 582 -79.63 -13.21 13.15
CA PHE A 582 -80.30 -14.50 13.16
C PHE A 582 -81.24 -14.63 11.95
N ASN A 583 -81.10 -15.73 11.22
CA ASN A 583 -81.94 -16.07 10.07
C ASN A 583 -83.34 -16.51 10.49
N THR A 584 -84.25 -15.56 10.73
CA THR A 584 -85.69 -15.70 10.48
C THR A 584 -86.31 -14.33 10.16
N PRO A 585 -87.21 -14.22 9.16
CA PRO A 585 -87.83 -12.96 8.78
C PRO A 585 -88.93 -12.58 9.79
N GLY A 586 -88.53 -11.91 10.86
CA GLY A 586 -89.42 -11.25 11.84
C GLY A 586 -88.60 -10.22 12.63
N ALA A 587 -89.10 -8.99 12.73
CA ALA A 587 -88.34 -7.81 13.20
C ALA A 587 -87.84 -7.91 14.66
N LEU A 588 -86.65 -8.46 14.93
CA LEU A 588 -86.25 -8.88 16.28
C LEU A 588 -84.82 -8.54 16.75
N ALA A 589 -84.20 -7.51 16.19
CA ALA A 589 -83.13 -6.74 16.85
C ALA A 589 -83.11 -5.36 16.20
N GLU A 590 -84.07 -4.50 16.56
CA GLU A 590 -84.05 -3.13 16.07
C GLU A 590 -83.03 -2.36 16.91
N VAL A 591 -81.84 -2.11 16.35
CA VAL A 591 -80.98 -1.01 16.83
C VAL A 591 -81.77 0.27 16.59
N ARG A 592 -82.64 0.62 17.53
CA ARG A 592 -83.42 1.86 17.44
C ARG A 592 -82.52 3.03 17.77
N ASN A 593 -82.11 3.70 16.70
CA ASN A 593 -81.48 4.99 16.75
C ASN A 593 -82.54 6.04 17.09
N HIS A 594 -82.50 6.63 18.29
CA HIS A 594 -83.19 7.91 18.49
C HIS A 594 -82.35 8.96 17.76
N ALA A 595 -82.93 9.62 16.77
CA ALA A 595 -82.24 10.41 15.74
C ALA A 595 -81.31 11.53 16.26
N TYR A 596 -80.06 11.24 16.68
CA TYR A 596 -79.14 12.28 17.18
C TYR A 596 -77.64 11.94 17.03
N LEU A 597 -77.14 11.79 15.78
CA LEU A 597 -75.75 11.63 15.24
C LEU A 597 -75.65 10.50 14.18
N SER A 598 -74.77 10.69 13.21
CA SER A 598 -74.76 9.98 11.92
C SER A 598 -73.79 8.79 11.82
N ASP A 599 -73.04 8.45 12.88
CA ASP A 599 -72.04 7.38 12.82
C ASP A 599 -72.03 6.49 14.09
N PRO A 600 -72.57 5.25 14.02
CA PRO A 600 -72.52 4.27 15.12
C PRO A 600 -71.10 3.75 15.43
N ASN A 601 -70.07 4.12 14.65
CA ASN A 601 -68.68 3.69 14.79
C ASN A 601 -67.77 4.72 15.47
N ALA A 602 -68.31 5.81 16.02
CA ALA A 602 -67.51 6.83 16.70
C ALA A 602 -66.91 6.32 18.02
N VAL A 603 -65.64 5.88 17.99
CA VAL A 603 -64.82 5.52 19.17
C VAL A 603 -64.04 6.75 19.63
N THR A 604 -64.18 7.15 20.90
CA THR A 604 -63.23 8.10 21.51
C THR A 604 -62.10 7.34 22.18
N VAL A 605 -60.86 7.66 21.78
CA VAL A 605 -59.64 7.07 22.34
C VAL A 605 -58.92 8.15 23.15
N ALA A 606 -58.71 7.90 24.44
CA ALA A 606 -57.89 8.74 25.31
C ALA A 606 -57.11 7.85 26.30
N ASP A 607 -55.80 8.02 26.39
CA ASP A 607 -54.92 7.42 27.40
C ASP A 607 -55.08 5.89 27.60
N GLY A 608 -55.09 5.12 26.51
CA GLY A 608 -55.23 3.66 26.56
C GLY A 608 -56.61 3.17 27.00
N SER A 609 -57.59 4.08 27.10
CA SER A 609 -58.99 3.80 27.39
C SER A 609 -59.85 3.97 26.13
N TYR A 610 -60.72 2.99 25.89
CA TYR A 610 -61.67 2.90 24.78
C TYR A 610 -63.05 2.99 25.37
N THR A 611 -63.80 4.02 24.97
CA THR A 611 -65.21 4.13 25.34
C THR A 611 -66.06 4.05 24.08
N LEU A 612 -66.97 3.08 24.04
CA LEU A 612 -68.06 3.00 23.08
C LEU A 612 -69.32 3.60 23.71
N TRP A 613 -70.05 4.41 22.94
CA TRP A 613 -71.33 5.02 23.34
C TRP A 613 -71.25 6.05 24.50
N ASN A 614 -70.16 6.81 24.58
CA ASN A 614 -69.78 7.74 25.67
C ASN A 614 -70.71 8.94 26.00
N GLN A 615 -71.96 8.99 25.49
CA GLN A 615 -72.80 10.20 25.49
C GLN A 615 -74.05 10.14 26.39
N ILE A 616 -74.20 9.13 27.25
CA ILE A 616 -75.36 9.05 28.16
C ILE A 616 -74.97 9.54 29.57
N ASN A 617 -75.66 10.59 30.04
CA ASN A 617 -75.50 11.13 31.40
C ASN A 617 -76.14 10.27 32.51
N ASN A 618 -76.41 9.00 32.24
CA ASN A 618 -77.13 8.03 33.09
C ASN A 618 -78.51 8.49 33.64
N SER A 619 -79.11 9.57 33.08
CA SER A 619 -80.36 10.18 33.60
C SER A 619 -81.65 9.61 32.99
N GLY A 620 -81.55 8.74 31.98
CA GLY A 620 -82.68 8.00 31.43
C GLY A 620 -83.48 8.69 30.31
N THR A 621 -83.14 9.92 29.91
CA THR A 621 -83.91 10.72 28.93
C THR A 621 -83.16 11.12 27.64
N SER A 622 -81.87 10.80 27.50
CA SER A 622 -81.09 11.06 26.26
C SER A 622 -79.93 10.07 26.05
N GLY A 623 -79.60 9.77 24.78
CA GLY A 623 -78.36 9.08 24.36
C GLY A 623 -78.50 7.68 23.69
N TYR A 624 -77.38 7.15 23.16
CA TYR A 624 -77.25 5.89 22.39
C TYR A 624 -77.07 4.63 23.23
N ALA A 625 -77.77 3.55 22.89
CA ALA A 625 -77.45 2.22 23.42
C ALA A 625 -78.02 1.09 22.57
N LEU A 626 -77.50 -0.12 22.78
CA LEU A 626 -78.05 -1.33 22.20
C LEU A 626 -79.27 -1.80 23.01
N TYR A 627 -80.39 -1.99 22.30
CA TYR A 627 -81.63 -2.51 22.86
C TYR A 627 -81.81 -3.97 22.47
N TYR A 628 -81.90 -4.86 23.47
CA TYR A 628 -82.15 -6.27 23.23
C TYR A 628 -83.54 -6.68 23.72
N ASN A 629 -84.32 -7.27 22.81
CA ASN A 629 -85.60 -7.89 23.14
C ASN A 629 -85.38 -9.37 23.53
N ILE A 630 -85.25 -9.61 24.83
CA ILE A 630 -84.92 -10.95 25.37
C ILE A 630 -86.05 -11.96 25.12
N ALA A 631 -87.32 -11.51 25.12
CA ALA A 631 -88.50 -12.36 24.88
C ALA A 631 -88.44 -13.08 23.54
N ASN A 632 -88.04 -12.34 22.52
CA ASN A 632 -87.99 -12.83 21.16
C ASN A 632 -86.68 -13.57 20.83
N PHE A 633 -85.66 -13.39 21.66
CA PHE A 633 -84.36 -14.04 21.51
C PHE A 633 -84.39 -15.52 21.92
N GLU A 634 -85.08 -15.88 23.01
CA GLU A 634 -85.06 -17.24 23.57
C GLU A 634 -86.31 -18.09 23.26
N GLY A 635 -87.42 -17.48 22.86
CA GLY A 635 -88.66 -18.19 22.48
C GLY A 635 -89.30 -19.03 23.60
N LYS A 636 -89.07 -18.69 24.87
CA LYS A 636 -89.50 -19.46 26.04
C LYS A 636 -90.22 -18.54 27.07
N ASN A 637 -90.69 -19.10 28.19
CA ASN A 637 -91.74 -18.53 29.07
C ASN A 637 -91.24 -17.95 30.41
N GLY A 638 -89.99 -17.47 30.53
CA GLY A 638 -89.57 -16.59 31.63
C GLY A 638 -88.91 -17.25 32.85
N ALA A 639 -88.18 -18.35 32.67
CA ALA A 639 -87.37 -18.98 33.73
C ALA A 639 -85.88 -18.54 33.70
N THR A 640 -85.10 -18.83 34.75
CA THR A 640 -83.64 -18.70 34.69
C THR A 640 -83.09 -19.69 33.66
N LEU A 641 -82.25 -19.22 32.74
CA LEU A 641 -81.66 -20.10 31.74
C LEU A 641 -80.70 -21.09 32.41
N THR A 642 -80.88 -22.39 32.16
CA THR A 642 -79.90 -23.42 32.55
C THR A 642 -78.61 -23.33 31.70
N THR A 643 -78.66 -22.61 30.59
CA THR A 643 -77.52 -22.34 29.71
C THR A 643 -77.57 -20.89 29.25
N PRO A 644 -76.58 -20.05 29.61
CA PRO A 644 -76.58 -18.63 29.27
C PRO A 644 -76.64 -18.38 27.76
N GLY A 645 -77.49 -17.43 27.32
CA GLY A 645 -77.64 -17.05 25.91
C GLY A 645 -76.69 -15.92 25.52
N LEU A 646 -75.97 -16.03 24.41
CA LEU A 646 -74.99 -15.03 23.96
C LEU A 646 -75.69 -13.78 23.38
N LEU A 647 -75.50 -12.63 24.02
CA LEU A 647 -76.09 -11.35 23.59
C LEU A 647 -75.15 -10.51 22.73
N TYR A 648 -73.86 -10.50 23.06
CA TYR A 648 -72.87 -9.65 22.42
C TYR A 648 -71.53 -10.36 22.36
N GLU A 649 -70.87 -10.29 21.20
CA GLU A 649 -69.49 -10.70 21.03
C GLU A 649 -68.71 -9.58 20.35
N SER A 650 -67.50 -9.31 20.84
CA SER A 650 -66.56 -8.42 20.17
C SER A 650 -65.15 -8.96 20.30
N GLN A 651 -64.36 -8.73 19.26
CA GLN A 651 -62.94 -9.05 19.24
C GLN A 651 -62.16 -7.74 19.35
N ILE A 652 -61.17 -7.74 20.23
CA ILE A 652 -60.40 -6.55 20.55
C ILE A 652 -58.93 -6.90 20.41
N ALA A 653 -58.21 -6.12 19.60
CA ALA A 653 -56.76 -6.15 19.63
C ALA A 653 -56.31 -5.57 20.97
N VAL A 654 -55.52 -6.30 21.74
CA VAL A 654 -54.92 -5.82 22.99
C VAL A 654 -53.46 -6.24 22.95
N GLN A 655 -52.54 -5.45 23.47
CA GLN A 655 -51.14 -5.92 23.49
C GLN A 655 -50.97 -6.99 24.57
N ALA A 656 -50.23 -8.06 24.26
CA ALA A 656 -49.95 -9.13 25.21
C ALA A 656 -49.28 -8.59 26.48
N GLY A 657 -49.70 -9.09 27.65
CA GLY A 657 -49.25 -8.61 28.96
C GLY A 657 -50.00 -7.39 29.50
N SER A 658 -50.90 -6.77 28.73
CA SER A 658 -51.69 -5.63 29.20
C SER A 658 -52.62 -6.01 30.37
N THR A 659 -52.67 -5.16 31.39
CA THR A 659 -53.74 -5.25 32.41
C THR A 659 -55.01 -4.64 31.83
N VAL A 660 -56.06 -5.45 31.75
CA VAL A 660 -57.36 -5.09 31.20
C VAL A 660 -58.32 -4.76 32.33
N THR A 661 -58.94 -3.59 32.27
CA THR A 661 -60.12 -3.23 33.07
C THR A 661 -61.32 -3.04 32.15
N TYR A 662 -62.49 -3.47 32.62
CA TYR A 662 -63.73 -3.40 31.85
C TYR A 662 -64.88 -2.91 32.73
N GLU A 663 -65.63 -1.94 32.21
CA GLU A 663 -66.88 -1.47 32.78
C GLU A 663 -67.92 -1.14 31.70
N ASN A 664 -69.19 -1.24 32.07
CA ASN A 664 -70.31 -0.81 31.25
C ASN A 664 -71.51 -0.48 32.15
N TYR A 665 -72.54 0.13 31.57
CA TYR A 665 -73.81 0.38 32.25
C TYR A 665 -74.93 -0.45 31.62
N ILE A 666 -75.82 -0.99 32.45
CA ILE A 666 -77.00 -1.73 31.99
C ILE A 666 -78.27 -1.24 32.67
N ARG A 667 -79.41 -1.32 31.99
CA ARG A 667 -80.75 -1.19 32.61
C ARG A 667 -81.75 -2.15 31.98
N SER A 668 -82.74 -2.52 32.78
CA SER A 668 -83.90 -3.32 32.42
C SER A 668 -85.12 -2.42 32.16
N HIS A 669 -85.87 -2.59 31.07
CA HIS A 669 -87.21 -1.99 30.92
C HIS A 669 -88.33 -2.86 31.52
N ALA A 670 -87.99 -4.03 32.06
CA ALA A 670 -88.92 -4.94 32.72
C ALA A 670 -88.85 -4.82 34.24
N SER A 671 -89.98 -5.10 34.91
CA SER A 671 -90.08 -5.16 36.36
C SER A 671 -89.42 -6.40 36.99
N SER A 672 -89.04 -7.39 36.19
CA SER A 672 -88.32 -8.58 36.62
C SER A 672 -86.81 -8.43 36.41
N VAL A 673 -86.03 -8.80 37.44
CA VAL A 673 -84.56 -8.65 37.45
C VAL A 673 -83.90 -9.52 36.37
N THR A 674 -82.95 -8.94 35.63
CA THR A 674 -82.11 -9.63 34.63
C THR A 674 -80.65 -9.51 35.05
N GLN A 675 -79.83 -10.52 34.81
CA GLN A 675 -78.40 -10.48 35.11
C GLN A 675 -77.59 -10.87 33.88
N LEU A 676 -76.45 -10.20 33.69
CA LEU A 676 -75.51 -10.54 32.63
C LEU A 676 -74.30 -11.29 33.18
N GLN A 677 -73.80 -12.23 32.39
CA GLN A 677 -72.52 -12.87 32.61
C GLN A 677 -71.50 -12.37 31.58
N TYR A 678 -70.38 -11.85 32.07
CA TYR A 678 -69.28 -11.31 31.29
C TYR A 678 -68.19 -12.38 31.18
N ARG A 679 -67.82 -12.76 29.96
CA ARG A 679 -66.73 -13.70 29.71
C ARG A 679 -65.69 -13.10 28.77
N PHE A 680 -64.43 -13.29 29.12
CA PHE A 680 -63.27 -12.80 28.39
C PHE A 680 -62.42 -13.99 28.02
N TYR A 681 -62.10 -14.13 26.74
CA TYR A 681 -61.30 -15.24 26.22
C TYR A 681 -60.04 -14.69 25.55
N ASP A 682 -58.97 -15.45 25.64
CA ASP A 682 -57.81 -15.27 24.79
C ASP A 682 -58.24 -15.55 23.34
N GLY A 683 -58.12 -14.54 22.47
CA GLY A 683 -58.52 -14.64 21.07
C GLY A 683 -57.56 -15.46 20.20
N VAL A 684 -56.42 -15.89 20.74
CA VAL A 684 -55.47 -16.79 20.10
C VAL A 684 -55.72 -18.23 20.54
N SER A 685 -55.64 -18.51 21.85
CA SER A 685 -55.80 -19.88 22.36
C SER A 685 -57.25 -20.32 22.57
N GLY A 686 -58.20 -19.38 22.63
CA GLY A 686 -59.60 -19.64 23.00
C GLY A 686 -59.82 -19.87 24.50
N THR A 687 -58.78 -19.75 25.33
CA THR A 687 -58.84 -19.98 26.78
C THR A 687 -59.68 -18.92 27.47
N LEU A 688 -60.55 -19.31 28.41
CA LEU A 688 -61.30 -18.38 29.25
C LEU A 688 -60.35 -17.68 30.24
N LEU A 689 -60.18 -16.37 30.09
CA LEU A 689 -59.33 -15.53 30.95
C LEU A 689 -60.09 -15.02 32.18
N LYS A 690 -61.36 -14.65 32.00
CA LYS A 690 -62.20 -14.14 33.09
C LYS A 690 -63.66 -14.44 32.84
N SER A 691 -64.38 -14.85 33.89
CA SER A 691 -65.84 -14.93 33.90
C SER A 691 -66.36 -14.22 35.14
N PHE A 692 -67.41 -13.42 34.99
CA PHE A 692 -67.98 -12.63 36.08
C PHE A 692 -69.47 -12.43 35.89
N ASP A 693 -70.27 -12.73 36.90
CA ASP A 693 -71.70 -12.44 36.91
C ASP A 693 -71.90 -11.02 37.45
N GLY A 694 -72.46 -10.13 36.63
CA GLY A 694 -72.68 -8.73 36.97
C GLY A 694 -73.76 -8.52 38.02
N ALA A 695 -73.94 -7.29 38.48
CA ALA A 695 -75.08 -6.93 39.31
C ALA A 695 -76.39 -7.04 38.52
N PHE A 696 -77.50 -7.32 39.21
CA PHE A 696 -78.83 -7.33 38.59
C PHE A 696 -79.15 -5.99 37.92
N ALA A 697 -79.67 -6.05 36.70
CA ALA A 697 -80.24 -4.93 35.98
C ALA A 697 -81.59 -4.53 36.63
N THR A 698 -81.76 -3.23 36.85
CA THR A 698 -83.00 -2.64 37.38
C THR A 698 -83.60 -1.66 36.36
N THR A 699 -84.74 -1.04 36.66
CA THR A 699 -85.30 0.03 35.83
C THR A 699 -84.40 1.26 35.72
N SER A 700 -83.45 1.41 36.66
CA SER A 700 -82.36 2.38 36.66
C SER A 700 -81.06 1.78 36.13
N TYR A 701 -80.16 2.62 35.63
CA TYR A 701 -78.83 2.20 35.21
C TYR A 701 -78.01 1.64 36.38
N SER A 702 -77.50 0.42 36.22
CA SER A 702 -76.52 -0.18 37.12
C SER A 702 -75.17 -0.25 36.42
N ARG A 703 -74.14 0.28 37.11
CA ARG A 703 -72.75 0.18 36.67
C ARG A 703 -72.26 -1.24 36.91
N GLN A 704 -71.61 -1.79 35.90
CA GLN A 704 -71.04 -3.13 35.89
C GLN A 704 -69.53 -2.96 35.81
N THR A 705 -68.80 -3.59 36.72
CA THR A 705 -67.35 -3.49 36.79
C THR A 705 -66.80 -4.89 36.93
N VAL A 706 -65.99 -5.29 35.95
CA VAL A 706 -65.32 -6.59 35.98
C VAL A 706 -63.97 -6.40 36.66
N PRO A 707 -63.59 -7.23 37.64
CA PRO A 707 -62.26 -7.19 38.24
C PRO A 707 -61.17 -7.34 37.17
N SER A 708 -60.08 -6.58 37.31
CA SER A 708 -59.00 -6.58 36.33
C SER A 708 -58.41 -7.98 36.09
N PHE A 709 -57.88 -8.18 34.90
CA PHE A 709 -57.19 -9.40 34.48
C PHE A 709 -56.12 -9.06 33.44
N VAL A 710 -55.18 -9.96 33.21
CA VAL A 710 -54.10 -9.77 32.23
C VAL A 710 -54.45 -10.51 30.95
N SER A 711 -54.27 -9.86 29.79
CA SER A 711 -54.36 -10.56 28.50
C SER A 711 -53.02 -11.20 28.16
N PRO A 712 -52.91 -12.53 28.05
CA PRO A 712 -51.65 -13.20 27.73
C PRO A 712 -51.26 -13.09 26.25
N SER A 713 -52.17 -12.67 25.38
CA SER A 713 -51.99 -12.64 23.94
C SER A 713 -52.41 -11.29 23.33
N ALA A 714 -52.11 -11.15 22.04
CA ALA A 714 -52.41 -9.95 21.27
C ALA A 714 -53.91 -9.75 20.95
N LYS A 715 -54.79 -10.66 21.40
CA LYS A 715 -56.22 -10.66 21.04
C LYS A 715 -57.09 -11.06 22.21
N LEU A 716 -58.17 -10.33 22.41
CA LEU A 716 -59.18 -10.60 23.43
C LEU A 716 -60.55 -10.78 22.75
N ILE A 717 -61.32 -11.78 23.17
CA ILE A 717 -62.73 -11.93 22.79
C ILE A 717 -63.58 -11.65 24.01
N ILE A 718 -64.48 -10.67 23.92
CA ILE A 718 -65.46 -10.36 24.94
C ILE A 718 -66.79 -10.98 24.54
N ARG A 719 -67.42 -11.71 25.46
CA ARG A 719 -68.77 -12.25 25.30
C ARG A 719 -69.64 -11.87 26.49
N LEU A 720 -70.81 -11.30 26.20
CA LEU A 720 -71.83 -11.00 27.20
C LEU A 720 -72.99 -11.96 27.03
N TYR A 721 -73.40 -12.62 28.11
CA TYR A 721 -74.50 -13.57 28.10
C TYR A 721 -75.65 -13.07 28.98
N THR A 722 -76.89 -13.34 28.57
CA THR A 722 -78.06 -13.23 29.46
C THR A 722 -78.22 -14.49 30.29
N LEU A 723 -78.58 -14.34 31.56
CA LEU A 723 -78.95 -15.44 32.46
C LEU A 723 -80.48 -15.61 32.60
N LYS A 724 -81.27 -14.81 31.88
CA LYS A 724 -82.75 -14.78 31.98
C LYS A 724 -83.40 -15.10 30.64
N ASP A 725 -84.43 -15.94 30.68
CA ASP A 725 -85.39 -16.17 29.59
C ASP A 725 -86.42 -15.02 29.52
N GLY A 726 -86.85 -14.62 28.33
CA GLY A 726 -87.74 -13.46 28.19
C GLY A 726 -89.22 -13.84 28.15
N THR A 727 -90.10 -13.01 28.71
CA THR A 727 -91.56 -13.15 28.68
C THR A 727 -92.19 -12.21 27.65
N THR A 728 -93.46 -12.40 27.25
CA THR A 728 -94.14 -11.44 26.36
C THR A 728 -94.23 -10.01 26.93
N ALA A 729 -94.04 -9.81 28.23
CA ALA A 729 -93.93 -8.50 28.89
C ALA A 729 -92.51 -7.89 28.82
N ASP A 730 -91.51 -8.66 28.39
CA ASP A 730 -90.09 -8.31 28.29
C ASP A 730 -89.73 -7.67 26.94
N THR A 731 -90.62 -6.84 26.37
CA THR A 731 -90.31 -6.12 25.14
C THR A 731 -89.23 -5.05 25.38
N ASN A 732 -88.05 -5.22 24.77
CA ASN A 732 -86.88 -4.32 24.82
C ASN A 732 -86.15 -4.25 26.18
N VAL A 733 -85.95 -5.38 26.85
CA VAL A 733 -85.47 -5.43 28.25
C VAL A 733 -84.13 -4.76 28.45
N LEU A 734 -83.10 -5.02 27.66
CA LEU A 734 -81.74 -4.68 28.07
C LEU A 734 -81.15 -3.55 27.24
N LYS A 735 -80.80 -2.44 27.91
CA LYS A 735 -80.02 -1.35 27.35
C LYS A 735 -78.55 -1.50 27.79
N LEU A 736 -77.62 -1.62 26.84
CA LEU A 736 -76.16 -1.72 27.08
C LEU A 736 -75.46 -0.42 26.66
N ASP A 737 -74.67 0.15 27.57
CA ASP A 737 -74.18 1.52 27.48
C ASP A 737 -72.75 1.68 28.02
N ASP A 738 -72.02 2.72 27.59
CA ASP A 738 -70.68 3.10 28.08
C ASP A 738 -69.69 1.94 28.24
N ILE A 739 -69.50 1.11 27.20
CA ILE A 739 -68.47 0.06 27.27
C ILE A 739 -67.11 0.74 27.31
N LYS A 740 -66.47 0.70 28.47
CA LYS A 740 -65.14 1.24 28.70
C LYS A 740 -64.14 0.12 28.97
N LEU A 741 -63.13 0.06 28.13
CA LEU A 741 -62.00 -0.85 28.23
C LEU A 741 -60.73 -0.02 28.41
N SER A 742 -59.91 -0.29 29.42
CA SER A 742 -58.55 0.26 29.48
C SER A 742 -57.51 -0.84 29.44
N CYS A 743 -56.46 -0.64 28.65
CA CYS A 743 -55.29 -1.51 28.66
C CYS A 743 -54.03 -0.67 28.88
N THR A 744 -53.35 -0.88 29.99
CA THR A 744 -52.05 -0.27 30.29
C THR A 744 -50.96 -1.33 30.23
N LEU A 745 -49.83 -0.96 29.60
CA LEU A 745 -48.68 -1.83 29.51
C LEU A 745 -47.81 -1.71 30.75
N PRO A 746 -47.30 -2.81 31.30
CA PRO A 746 -46.25 -2.74 32.31
C PRO A 746 -44.98 -2.10 31.70
N PRO A 747 -44.05 -1.63 32.54
CA PRO A 747 -42.73 -1.16 32.08
C PRO A 747 -42.09 -2.15 31.11
N ALA A 748 -41.38 -1.66 30.09
CA ALA A 748 -40.66 -2.51 29.15
C ALA A 748 -39.26 -1.94 28.96
N LEU A 749 -38.28 -2.63 29.55
CA LEU A 749 -36.90 -2.19 29.58
C LEU A 749 -36.16 -2.68 28.34
N SER A 750 -35.30 -1.81 27.81
CA SER A 750 -34.36 -2.16 26.76
C SER A 750 -32.97 -1.64 27.07
N ILE A 751 -31.95 -2.28 26.50
CA ILE A 751 -30.56 -1.91 26.68
C ILE A 751 -29.83 -1.84 25.34
N VAL A 752 -29.03 -0.80 25.17
CA VAL A 752 -28.07 -0.64 24.07
C VAL A 752 -26.67 -0.54 24.66
N LYS A 753 -25.69 -1.10 23.97
CA LYS A 753 -24.30 -1.11 24.41
C LYS A 753 -23.39 -0.58 23.33
N THR A 754 -22.44 0.27 23.72
CA THR A 754 -21.40 0.80 22.85
C THR A 754 -20.06 0.87 23.60
N HIS A 755 -18.97 1.03 22.86
CA HIS A 755 -17.63 1.23 23.41
C HIS A 755 -16.97 2.49 22.86
N SER A 756 -16.03 3.03 23.63
CA SER A 756 -15.13 4.11 23.23
C SER A 756 -13.75 3.91 23.86
N PRO A 757 -12.64 4.17 23.14
CA PRO A 757 -12.57 4.55 21.73
C PRO A 757 -13.00 3.42 20.79
N ALA A 758 -13.28 3.72 19.51
CA ALA A 758 -13.77 2.75 18.51
C ALA A 758 -12.83 1.54 18.24
N THR A 759 -11.61 1.60 18.77
CA THR A 759 -10.67 0.49 18.80
C THR A 759 -9.93 0.53 20.12
N PHE A 760 -10.00 -0.57 20.85
CA PHE A 760 -9.30 -0.74 22.12
C PHE A 760 -7.82 -0.95 21.88
N GLN A 761 -7.00 -0.42 22.77
CA GLN A 761 -5.57 -0.59 22.73
C GLN A 761 -5.14 -1.32 24.00
N VAL A 762 -4.40 -2.42 23.85
CA VAL A 762 -3.86 -3.17 25.01
C VAL A 762 -3.09 -2.22 25.94
N LEU A 763 -3.35 -2.33 27.24
CA LEU A 763 -2.82 -1.49 28.33
C LEU A 763 -3.22 -0.01 28.27
N GLN A 764 -4.32 0.32 27.59
CA GLN A 764 -4.94 1.65 27.61
C GLN A 764 -6.36 1.58 28.19
N PRO A 765 -6.85 2.67 28.82
CA PRO A 765 -8.21 2.72 29.32
C PRO A 765 -9.24 2.75 28.18
N ALA A 766 -10.41 2.18 28.44
CA ALA A 766 -11.56 2.27 27.56
C ALA A 766 -12.85 2.38 28.38
N THR A 767 -13.97 2.64 27.71
CA THR A 767 -15.28 2.79 28.34
C THR A 767 -16.32 2.03 27.55
N TYR A 768 -17.15 1.24 28.25
CA TYR A 768 -18.43 0.79 27.72
C TYR A 768 -19.55 1.72 28.20
N THR A 769 -20.48 2.07 27.32
CA THR A 769 -21.69 2.80 27.68
C THR A 769 -22.89 1.88 27.53
N LEU A 770 -23.65 1.72 28.60
CA LEU A 770 -24.90 0.95 28.65
C LEU A 770 -26.08 1.93 28.73
N THR A 771 -26.89 2.02 27.69
CA THR A 771 -28.08 2.88 27.67
C THR A 771 -29.31 2.05 27.98
N VAL A 772 -29.86 2.22 29.18
CA VAL A 772 -31.10 1.57 29.64
C VAL A 772 -32.27 2.49 29.33
N SER A 773 -33.30 1.98 28.65
CA SER A 773 -34.48 2.76 28.25
C SER A 773 -35.78 2.07 28.66
N ASN A 774 -36.77 2.83 29.11
CA ASN A 774 -38.15 2.36 29.27
C ASN A 774 -38.97 2.83 28.04
N ALA A 775 -39.79 1.94 27.48
CA ALA A 775 -40.58 2.24 26.29
C ALA A 775 -41.54 3.45 26.48
N ALA A 776 -41.89 4.13 25.38
CA ALA A 776 -42.68 5.37 25.43
C ALA A 776 -44.16 5.18 25.79
N ASN A 777 -44.70 3.96 25.65
CA ASN A 777 -46.13 3.65 25.84
C ASN A 777 -46.40 2.73 27.04
N THR A 778 -45.46 2.63 27.96
CA THR A 778 -45.54 1.76 29.15
C THR A 778 -45.69 2.58 30.43
N LEU A 779 -46.01 1.91 31.54
CA LEU A 779 -45.91 2.51 32.86
C LEU A 779 -44.45 2.88 33.18
N ALA A 780 -44.28 3.88 34.05
CA ALA A 780 -42.98 4.17 34.66
C ALA A 780 -42.50 2.97 35.47
N THR A 781 -41.19 2.74 35.52
CA THR A 781 -40.64 1.58 36.25
C THR A 781 -40.98 1.65 37.74
N SER A 782 -41.28 0.51 38.36
CA SER A 782 -41.57 0.36 39.78
C SER A 782 -40.70 -0.73 40.41
N GLY A 783 -39.97 -0.40 41.48
CA GLY A 783 -39.03 -1.33 42.11
C GLY A 783 -37.62 -1.28 41.50
N THR A 784 -36.79 -2.28 41.83
CA THR A 784 -35.37 -2.28 41.44
C THR A 784 -35.16 -2.66 39.99
N ILE A 785 -34.48 -1.82 39.22
CA ILE A 785 -33.93 -2.13 37.90
C ILE A 785 -32.56 -2.79 38.12
N THR A 786 -32.30 -3.90 37.41
CA THR A 786 -31.03 -4.62 37.45
C THR A 786 -30.45 -4.73 36.05
N VAL A 787 -29.18 -4.37 35.91
CA VAL A 787 -28.38 -4.53 34.69
C VAL A 787 -27.21 -5.46 35.01
N GLN A 788 -27.01 -6.49 34.21
CA GLN A 788 -25.83 -7.35 34.27
C GLN A 788 -24.97 -7.11 33.04
N ASP A 789 -23.66 -6.94 33.21
CA ASP A 789 -22.70 -6.81 32.12
C ASP A 789 -21.57 -7.83 32.31
N GLN A 790 -21.36 -8.70 31.33
CA GLN A 790 -20.32 -9.71 31.38
C GLN A 790 -19.10 -9.23 30.61
N LEU A 791 -18.19 -8.58 31.34
CA LEU A 791 -16.92 -8.13 30.79
C LEU A 791 -16.12 -9.36 30.30
N PRO A 792 -15.70 -9.39 29.03
CA PRO A 792 -15.04 -10.53 28.45
C PRO A 792 -13.63 -10.71 29.01
N VAL A 793 -13.07 -11.91 28.80
CA VAL A 793 -11.67 -12.21 29.14
C VAL A 793 -10.73 -11.16 28.55
N GLY A 794 -9.84 -10.65 29.40
CA GLY A 794 -8.88 -9.59 29.05
C GLY A 794 -9.45 -8.17 29.14
N ILE A 795 -10.70 -8.00 29.56
CA ILE A 795 -11.32 -6.71 29.89
C ILE A 795 -11.81 -6.74 31.34
N GLY A 796 -11.29 -5.86 32.19
CA GLY A 796 -11.68 -5.77 33.60
C GLY A 796 -12.27 -4.42 33.98
N ALA A 797 -13.20 -4.39 34.93
CA ALA A 797 -13.74 -3.15 35.48
C ALA A 797 -12.62 -2.33 36.15
N ALA A 798 -12.58 -1.02 35.89
CA ALA A 798 -11.51 -0.14 36.36
C ALA A 798 -11.90 0.69 37.61
N LEU A 799 -12.73 0.15 38.50
CA LEU A 799 -13.30 0.90 39.63
C LEU A 799 -13.45 0.04 40.91
N PRO A 800 -13.44 0.67 42.10
CA PRO A 800 -13.79 0.01 43.35
C PRO A 800 -15.27 -0.42 43.34
N SER A 801 -15.60 -1.43 44.15
CA SER A 801 -16.98 -1.89 44.31
C SER A 801 -17.90 -0.82 44.89
N GLY A 802 -19.16 -0.84 44.47
CA GLY A 802 -20.15 0.15 44.88
C GLY A 802 -20.05 1.49 44.13
N PHE A 803 -19.29 1.55 43.03
CA PHE A 803 -19.22 2.76 42.22
C PHE A 803 -20.56 3.11 41.59
N SER A 804 -20.77 4.42 41.39
CA SER A 804 -21.98 4.96 40.79
C SER A 804 -21.70 5.37 39.33
N PRO A 805 -22.14 4.59 38.32
CA PRO A 805 -21.93 4.91 36.90
C PRO A 805 -22.80 6.07 36.41
N ALA A 806 -23.85 6.39 37.16
CA ALA A 806 -24.83 7.44 36.89
C ALA A 806 -25.57 7.77 38.21
N PRO A 807 -26.14 8.98 38.37
CA PRO A 807 -26.84 9.37 39.59
C PRO A 807 -27.91 8.35 40.01
N GLY A 808 -27.78 7.82 41.24
CA GLY A 808 -28.71 6.84 41.82
C GLY A 808 -28.56 5.40 41.31
N TRP A 809 -27.46 5.08 40.64
CA TRP A 809 -27.06 3.71 40.29
C TRP A 809 -25.89 3.26 41.15
N THR A 810 -25.87 1.97 41.49
CA THR A 810 -24.76 1.33 42.22
C THR A 810 -24.37 0.02 41.52
N CYS A 811 -23.09 -0.18 41.25
CA CYS A 811 -22.58 -1.39 40.61
C CYS A 811 -21.60 -2.19 41.49
N THR A 812 -21.67 -3.52 41.40
CA THR A 812 -20.75 -4.49 42.03
C THR A 812 -20.26 -5.49 40.99
N TYR A 813 -19.14 -6.20 41.25
CA TYR A 813 -18.62 -7.22 40.33
C TYR A 813 -18.07 -8.44 41.06
N SER A 814 -18.00 -9.58 40.36
CA SER A 814 -17.39 -10.82 40.87
C SER A 814 -15.86 -10.66 41.05
N GLY A 815 -15.32 -11.09 42.21
CA GLY A 815 -13.87 -11.03 42.53
C GLY A 815 -13.43 -9.85 43.42
N GLU A 816 -14.37 -9.10 43.98
CA GLU A 816 -14.15 -7.90 44.81
C GLU A 816 -13.16 -8.09 46.00
N ALA A 817 -13.14 -9.26 46.63
CA ALA A 817 -12.25 -9.53 47.76
C ALA A 817 -10.75 -9.59 47.40
N GLU A 818 -10.42 -9.82 46.12
CA GLU A 818 -9.04 -9.93 45.61
C GLU A 818 -8.44 -8.56 45.24
N GLN A 819 -9.22 -7.48 45.22
CA GLN A 819 -8.79 -6.15 44.73
C GLN A 819 -8.06 -5.26 45.74
N LYS A 820 -7.79 -5.72 46.96
CA LYS A 820 -7.19 -4.85 48.02
C LYS A 820 -5.73 -4.46 47.80
N THR A 821 -5.03 -5.06 46.83
CA THR A 821 -3.61 -4.75 46.54
C THR A 821 -3.30 -4.99 45.05
N GLY A 822 -3.62 -4.03 44.17
CA GLY A 822 -3.12 -4.00 42.79
C GLY A 822 -3.49 -5.21 41.93
N TYR A 823 -4.79 -5.46 41.72
CA TYR A 823 -5.26 -6.62 40.96
C TYR A 823 -5.07 -6.48 39.44
N SER A 824 -4.56 -7.54 38.82
CA SER A 824 -4.64 -7.79 37.38
C SER A 824 -5.82 -8.74 37.14
N PRO A 825 -6.83 -8.38 36.32
CA PRO A 825 -7.94 -9.28 36.00
C PRO A 825 -7.43 -10.66 35.63
N ASN A 826 -7.95 -11.72 36.28
CA ASN A 826 -7.58 -13.09 35.94
C ASN A 826 -7.74 -13.25 34.42
N PRO A 827 -6.65 -13.50 33.68
CA PRO A 827 -6.67 -13.49 32.22
C PRO A 827 -7.45 -14.67 31.62
N ASN A 828 -8.05 -15.52 32.45
CA ASN A 828 -8.79 -16.71 32.04
C ASN A 828 -10.29 -16.64 32.37
N GLU A 829 -10.77 -15.58 33.02
CA GLU A 829 -12.15 -15.51 33.53
C GLU A 829 -12.86 -14.23 33.10
N ALA A 830 -14.11 -14.36 32.66
CA ALA A 830 -15.00 -13.24 32.37
C ALA A 830 -15.56 -12.67 33.68
N GLN A 831 -15.62 -11.35 33.82
CA GLN A 831 -16.08 -10.68 35.04
C GLN A 831 -17.55 -10.27 34.92
N LEU A 832 -18.38 -10.68 35.87
CA LEU A 832 -19.78 -10.29 35.93
C LEU A 832 -19.93 -8.99 36.74
N LEU A 833 -20.36 -7.92 36.09
CA LEU A 833 -20.75 -6.65 36.70
C LEU A 833 -22.28 -6.62 36.86
N THR A 834 -22.78 -6.23 38.04
CA THR A 834 -24.21 -6.06 38.32
C THR A 834 -24.47 -4.65 38.82
N CYS A 835 -25.26 -3.88 38.08
CA CYS A 835 -25.67 -2.53 38.41
C CYS A 835 -27.15 -2.50 38.78
N THR A 836 -27.51 -1.82 39.87
CA THR A 836 -28.90 -1.69 40.32
C THR A 836 -29.29 -0.24 40.57
N SER A 837 -30.57 0.06 40.39
CA SER A 837 -31.15 1.35 40.76
C SER A 837 -32.61 1.17 41.19
N THR A 838 -33.05 1.97 42.16
CA THR A 838 -34.46 2.11 42.56
C THR A 838 -35.09 3.40 42.03
N ASN A 839 -34.34 4.21 41.28
CA ASN A 839 -34.87 5.42 40.66
C ASN A 839 -35.90 5.07 39.58
N VAL A 840 -37.00 5.79 39.58
CA VAL A 840 -38.07 5.63 38.58
C VAL A 840 -37.57 6.14 37.22
N LEU A 841 -37.50 5.24 36.24
CA LEU A 841 -37.31 5.58 34.84
C LEU A 841 -38.70 5.84 34.22
N ALA A 842 -39.00 7.11 33.99
CA ALA A 842 -40.27 7.54 33.42
C ALA A 842 -40.50 6.93 32.02
N MET A 843 -41.76 6.87 31.60
CA MET A 843 -42.13 6.41 30.26
C MET A 843 -41.31 7.13 29.18
N GLY A 844 -40.77 6.37 28.22
CA GLY A 844 -39.96 6.88 27.11
C GLY A 844 -38.60 7.46 27.49
N SER A 845 -38.18 7.38 28.76
CA SER A 845 -36.91 7.93 29.23
C SER A 845 -35.79 6.90 29.18
N SER A 846 -34.55 7.39 29.09
CA SER A 846 -33.34 6.56 29.08
C SER A 846 -32.26 7.12 30.01
N VAL A 847 -31.41 6.24 30.54
CA VAL A 847 -30.22 6.57 31.32
C VAL A 847 -28.99 5.87 30.74
N ALA A 848 -27.86 6.57 30.64
CA ALA A 848 -26.60 6.02 30.18
C ALA A 848 -25.68 5.74 31.38
N LEU A 849 -25.23 4.50 31.51
CA LEU A 849 -24.26 4.07 32.52
C LEU A 849 -22.88 4.01 31.87
N SER A 850 -21.94 4.82 32.37
CA SER A 850 -20.57 4.86 31.88
C SER A 850 -19.71 3.90 32.69
N ILE A 851 -19.24 2.82 32.06
CA ILE A 851 -18.46 1.75 32.68
C ILE A 851 -17.01 1.83 32.18
N PRO A 852 -16.08 2.44 32.93
CA PRO A 852 -14.68 2.44 32.57
C PRO A 852 -14.07 1.04 32.81
N VAL A 853 -13.26 0.61 31.85
CA VAL A 853 -12.61 -0.70 31.81
C VAL A 853 -11.14 -0.59 31.44
N ASN A 854 -10.36 -1.59 31.85
CA ASN A 854 -8.96 -1.76 31.48
C ASN A 854 -8.83 -2.88 30.44
N VAL A 855 -8.07 -2.61 29.38
CA VAL A 855 -7.74 -3.60 28.34
C VAL A 855 -6.41 -4.26 28.70
N THR A 856 -6.41 -5.55 29.03
CA THR A 856 -5.19 -6.26 29.43
C THR A 856 -4.43 -6.81 28.22
N SER A 857 -3.21 -7.31 28.46
CA SER A 857 -2.40 -8.01 27.43
C SER A 857 -3.00 -9.33 26.96
N THR A 858 -4.03 -9.84 27.61
CA THR A 858 -4.69 -11.11 27.26
C THR A 858 -6.01 -10.91 26.53
N ALA A 859 -6.39 -9.67 26.24
CA ALA A 859 -7.55 -9.37 25.40
C ALA A 859 -7.35 -9.96 24.00
N GLY A 860 -8.35 -10.71 23.52
CA GLY A 860 -8.37 -11.20 22.14
C GLY A 860 -8.48 -10.05 21.13
N ALA A 861 -8.11 -10.30 19.87
CA ALA A 861 -8.14 -9.28 18.81
C ALA A 861 -9.52 -8.64 18.59
N ASN A 862 -10.59 -9.32 18.99
CA ASN A 862 -11.94 -8.76 19.12
C ASN A 862 -12.55 -9.29 20.41
N VAL A 863 -12.99 -8.39 21.29
CA VAL A 863 -13.66 -8.76 22.54
C VAL A 863 -15.14 -8.47 22.41
N ILE A 864 -15.98 -9.47 22.74
CA ILE A 864 -17.44 -9.35 22.70
C ILE A 864 -17.92 -9.16 24.13
N ASN A 865 -18.46 -8.00 24.44
CA ASN A 865 -19.05 -7.69 25.74
C ASN A 865 -20.58 -7.76 25.65
N LYS A 866 -21.21 -8.49 26.58
CA LYS A 866 -22.66 -8.72 26.61
C LYS A 866 -23.27 -8.11 27.86
N ALA A 867 -24.43 -7.48 27.70
CA ALA A 867 -25.21 -6.93 28.80
C ALA A 867 -26.66 -7.39 28.74
N SER A 868 -27.31 -7.49 29.90
CA SER A 868 -28.74 -7.71 30.05
C SER A 868 -29.38 -6.71 31.03
N VAL A 869 -30.68 -6.45 30.87
CA VAL A 869 -31.47 -5.59 31.76
C VAL A 869 -32.79 -6.26 32.12
N GLY A 870 -33.30 -5.98 33.32
CA GLY A 870 -34.61 -6.44 33.79
C GLY A 870 -35.00 -5.84 35.14
N GLY A 871 -36.17 -6.21 35.64
CA GLY A 871 -36.72 -5.66 36.89
C GLY A 871 -37.52 -4.38 36.68
N GLY A 872 -37.68 -3.56 37.72
CA GLY A 872 -38.41 -2.29 37.61
C GLY A 872 -39.88 -2.43 37.19
N GLY A 873 -40.51 -3.59 37.46
CA GLY A 873 -41.90 -3.87 37.07
C GLY A 873 -42.06 -4.39 35.65
N ASP A 874 -40.97 -4.54 34.89
CA ASP A 874 -40.96 -5.25 33.61
C ASP A 874 -41.33 -6.73 33.81
N PRO A 875 -42.34 -7.26 33.11
CA PRO A 875 -42.77 -8.65 33.26
C PRO A 875 -41.76 -9.65 32.68
N ASP A 876 -40.89 -9.21 31.77
CA ASP A 876 -39.90 -10.08 31.15
C ASP A 876 -38.76 -10.36 32.16
N PRO A 877 -38.46 -11.64 32.46
CA PRO A 877 -37.46 -11.98 33.47
C PRO A 877 -36.07 -11.56 33.00
N LEU A 878 -35.25 -11.02 33.91
CA LEU A 878 -33.86 -10.65 33.64
C LEU A 878 -33.11 -11.81 32.95
N PRO A 879 -32.68 -11.65 31.68
CA PRO A 879 -32.00 -12.72 30.97
C PRO A 879 -30.62 -13.00 31.55
N ALA A 880 -30.21 -14.27 31.55
CA ALA A 880 -28.86 -14.66 31.92
C ALA A 880 -27.84 -14.09 30.91
N VAL A 881 -26.98 -13.19 31.38
CA VAL A 881 -26.10 -12.39 30.51
C VAL A 881 -25.15 -13.24 29.64
N ALA A 882 -24.70 -14.41 30.12
CA ALA A 882 -23.81 -15.29 29.36
C ALA A 882 -24.45 -15.85 28.07
N THR A 883 -25.73 -16.18 28.14
CA THR A 883 -26.52 -16.76 27.04
C THR A 883 -27.41 -15.72 26.34
N CYS A 884 -27.34 -14.45 26.75
CA CYS A 884 -28.10 -13.36 26.14
C CYS A 884 -27.80 -13.27 24.64
N THR A 885 -28.87 -13.15 23.85
CA THR A 885 -28.84 -12.88 22.41
C THR A 885 -29.40 -11.48 22.18
N PRO A 886 -28.79 -10.63 21.32
CA PRO A 886 -29.21 -9.23 21.17
C PRO A 886 -30.71 -9.07 20.90
N GLY A 887 -31.34 -8.19 21.65
CA GLY A 887 -32.79 -7.94 21.66
C GLY A 887 -33.13 -6.75 22.55
N ALA A 888 -34.38 -6.62 23.00
CA ALA A 888 -34.75 -5.54 23.92
C ALA A 888 -33.94 -5.61 25.23
N GLN A 889 -34.02 -6.72 25.96
CA GLN A 889 -33.36 -6.89 27.25
C GLN A 889 -31.89 -7.35 27.16
N CYS A 890 -31.32 -7.49 25.97
CA CYS A 890 -29.97 -7.99 25.75
C CYS A 890 -29.22 -7.11 24.74
N ALA A 891 -28.03 -6.66 25.08
CA ALA A 891 -27.13 -5.98 24.14
C ALA A 891 -25.80 -6.73 24.05
N GLN A 892 -25.18 -6.66 22.87
CA GLN A 892 -23.79 -7.05 22.71
C GLN A 892 -23.05 -5.96 21.95
N ASP A 893 -21.77 -5.83 22.23
CA ASP A 893 -20.88 -4.90 21.54
C ASP A 893 -19.54 -5.59 21.32
N THR A 894 -18.96 -5.40 20.12
CA THR A 894 -17.69 -6.03 19.73
C THR A 894 -16.65 -4.94 19.55
N ALA A 895 -15.67 -4.90 20.44
CA ALA A 895 -14.57 -3.95 20.36
C ALA A 895 -13.35 -4.61 19.71
N PRO A 896 -12.84 -4.08 18.58
CA PRO A 896 -11.55 -4.53 18.05
C PRO A 896 -10.43 -4.09 18.99
N VAL A 897 -9.47 -4.97 19.23
CA VAL A 897 -8.33 -4.72 20.13
C VAL A 897 -7.05 -4.74 19.33
N LEU A 898 -6.32 -3.63 19.36
CA LEU A 898 -4.98 -3.56 18.81
C LEU A 898 -3.99 -4.16 19.80
N PRO A 899 -3.05 -5.01 19.33
CA PRO A 899 -2.00 -5.54 20.17
C PRO A 899 -1.17 -4.38 20.73
N LEU A 900 -0.53 -4.64 21.87
CA LEU A 900 0.33 -3.66 22.52
C LEU A 900 1.28 -3.06 21.47
N PRO A 901 1.32 -1.73 21.30
CA PRO A 901 2.26 -1.13 20.37
C PRO A 901 3.64 -1.56 20.87
N THR A 902 4.49 -2.09 20.00
CA THR A 902 5.88 -2.40 20.35
C THR A 902 6.72 -1.16 20.12
N PRO A 903 7.59 -0.74 21.05
CA PRO A 903 8.52 0.34 20.76
C PRO A 903 9.30 -0.08 19.51
N PRO A 904 9.56 0.84 18.57
CA PRO A 904 10.36 0.52 17.40
C PRO A 904 11.70 -0.05 17.88
N ALA A 905 11.91 -1.34 17.62
CA ALA A 905 13.11 -2.06 18.05
C ALA A 905 14.11 -2.24 16.91
N THR A 906 13.80 -1.71 15.73
CA THR A 906 14.63 -1.88 14.54
C THR A 906 15.65 -0.76 14.48
N CYS A 907 16.89 -1.05 14.85
CA CYS A 907 18.01 -0.22 14.45
C CYS A 907 18.19 -0.33 12.93
N THR A 908 18.26 0.81 12.24
CA THR A 908 18.69 0.86 10.83
C THR A 908 20.09 0.28 10.66
N THR A 909 20.95 0.45 11.68
CA THR A 909 22.26 -0.20 11.81
C THR A 909 22.67 -0.37 13.28
N GLY A 910 23.34 -1.48 13.63
CA GLY A 910 23.78 -1.79 15.00
C GLY A 910 22.78 -2.63 15.81
N THR A 911 23.20 -3.10 17.00
CA THR A 911 22.32 -3.83 17.93
C THR A 911 21.55 -2.84 18.80
N PRO A 912 20.22 -2.98 18.95
CA PRO A 912 19.45 -2.25 19.95
C PRO A 912 19.98 -2.57 21.35
N THR A 913 20.37 -1.55 22.10
CA THR A 913 20.88 -1.69 23.47
C THR A 913 19.95 -0.95 24.43
N ASN A 914 19.55 -1.62 25.51
CA ASN A 914 18.93 -0.95 26.64
C ASN A 914 20.00 -0.17 27.42
N LEU A 915 19.86 1.15 27.53
CA LEU A 915 20.82 1.99 28.26
C LEU A 915 20.71 1.86 29.78
N LEU A 916 19.69 1.18 30.28
CA LEU A 916 19.52 0.90 31.69
C LEU A 916 20.29 -0.36 32.11
N THR A 917 21.01 -0.31 33.23
CA THR A 917 21.61 -1.50 33.87
C THR A 917 20.60 -2.28 34.69
N SER A 918 19.54 -1.61 35.13
CA SER A 918 18.39 -2.19 35.80
C SER A 918 17.17 -1.32 35.54
N SER A 919 15.98 -1.92 35.60
CA SER A 919 14.73 -1.17 35.57
C SER A 919 14.73 -0.11 36.67
N LEU A 920 14.45 1.15 36.32
CA LEU A 920 14.21 2.18 37.34
C LEU A 920 12.81 1.96 37.88
N LYS A 921 12.71 1.36 39.07
CA LYS A 921 11.45 1.19 39.82
C LYS A 921 11.41 2.18 40.98
N GLY A 922 10.29 2.86 41.17
CA GLY A 922 10.01 3.74 42.31
C GLY A 922 8.71 4.49 42.03
N TYR A 923 7.79 4.71 42.97
CA TYR A 923 7.85 5.17 44.35
C TYR A 923 6.73 4.53 45.22
N ASP A 924 6.96 4.50 46.53
CA ASP A 924 5.97 4.29 47.61
C ASP A 924 6.05 5.62 48.40
N ASP A 925 4.95 6.35 48.55
CA ASP A 925 5.01 7.70 49.10
C ASP A 925 4.96 7.65 50.64
N ASN A 926 6.07 8.01 51.28
CA ASN A 926 6.02 8.34 52.70
C ASN A 926 6.57 9.76 52.89
N ASP A 927 5.66 10.72 52.71
CA ASP A 927 5.60 12.04 53.37
C ASP A 927 6.78 13.02 53.18
N SER A 928 7.58 12.94 52.10
CA SER A 928 8.69 13.90 51.87
C SER A 928 8.51 14.83 50.67
N ALA A 929 8.78 16.12 50.87
CA ALA A 929 8.35 17.25 50.01
C ALA A 929 8.97 17.34 48.61
N THR A 930 9.99 16.57 48.24
CA THR A 930 10.50 16.42 46.86
C THR A 930 11.46 15.24 46.85
N LEU A 931 11.12 14.16 46.16
CA LEU A 931 12.01 13.00 46.02
C LEU A 931 12.37 12.79 44.54
N SER A 932 13.66 12.60 44.26
CA SER A 932 14.17 12.30 42.91
C SER A 932 14.90 10.96 42.88
N ALA A 933 14.56 10.11 41.92
CA ALA A 933 15.21 8.84 41.68
C ALA A 933 15.93 8.89 40.33
N ASN A 934 17.17 8.40 40.30
CA ASN A 934 17.98 8.34 39.09
C ASN A 934 17.93 6.92 38.52
N ALA A 935 17.75 6.82 37.20
CA ALA A 935 17.93 5.55 36.51
C ALA A 935 19.41 5.15 36.55
N ALA A 936 19.69 3.89 36.86
CA ALA A 936 21.03 3.35 36.74
C ALA A 936 21.33 3.14 35.25
N LEU A 937 22.13 4.04 34.68
CA LEU A 937 22.55 3.96 33.28
C LEU A 937 23.80 3.07 33.15
N LEU A 938 23.99 2.48 31.97
CA LEU A 938 25.27 1.91 31.58
C LEU A 938 26.36 2.97 31.72
N SER A 939 27.55 2.57 32.16
CA SER A 939 28.69 3.48 32.33
C SER A 939 29.05 4.25 31.05
N ASN A 940 28.69 3.72 29.89
CA ASN A 940 28.86 4.33 28.57
C ASN A 940 27.55 4.82 27.92
N ALA A 941 26.46 4.98 28.66
CA ALA A 941 25.16 5.40 28.11
C ALA A 941 25.25 6.73 27.34
N ALA A 942 26.06 7.68 27.81
CA ALA A 942 26.29 8.96 27.13
C ALA A 942 26.99 8.81 25.75
N ALA A 943 27.62 7.67 25.46
CA ALA A 943 28.24 7.39 24.17
C ALA A 943 27.24 6.97 23.07
N TYR A 944 25.99 6.66 23.46
CA TYR A 944 24.92 6.38 22.52
C TYR A 944 24.28 7.70 22.09
N LEU A 945 24.39 8.01 20.79
CA LEU A 945 23.99 9.31 20.22
C LEU A 945 22.76 9.22 19.31
N SER A 946 22.18 8.03 19.19
CA SER A 946 21.04 7.74 18.31
C SER A 946 20.07 6.80 18.99
N GLY A 947 18.79 7.15 18.97
CA GLY A 947 17.71 6.28 19.41
C GLY A 947 17.12 5.43 18.27
N THR A 948 16.14 4.62 18.64
CA THR A 948 15.44 3.67 17.75
C THR A 948 14.12 4.20 17.18
N GLY A 949 13.66 5.38 17.62
CA GLY A 949 12.45 6.02 17.15
C GLY A 949 12.62 6.78 15.83
N ASP A 950 11.52 7.35 15.34
CA ASP A 950 11.51 8.16 14.13
C ASP A 950 12.58 9.27 14.18
N SER A 951 13.26 9.50 13.06
CA SER A 951 14.39 10.45 12.97
C SER A 951 15.56 10.15 13.92
N ASN A 952 15.75 8.88 14.32
CA ASN A 952 16.77 8.43 15.28
C ASN A 952 16.59 9.01 16.71
N SER A 953 15.36 9.32 17.09
CA SER A 953 15.01 9.79 18.44
C SER A 953 15.10 8.69 19.49
N PHE A 954 15.52 9.03 20.71
CA PHE A 954 15.48 8.12 21.86
C PHE A 954 14.04 7.81 22.28
N VAL A 955 13.77 6.54 22.57
CA VAL A 955 12.48 6.05 23.05
C VAL A 955 12.67 5.56 24.49
N ILE A 956 11.97 6.19 25.42
CA ILE A 956 11.91 5.76 26.82
C ILE A 956 10.64 4.94 26.96
N ASP A 957 10.79 3.65 27.24
CA ASP A 957 9.70 2.69 27.42
C ASP A 957 9.44 2.47 28.91
N GLY A 958 8.32 3.01 29.38
CA GLY A 958 7.89 2.96 30.76
C GLY A 958 6.59 2.20 30.93
N THR A 959 6.49 1.46 32.01
CA THR A 959 5.22 1.01 32.57
C THR A 959 4.90 1.86 33.79
N TYR A 960 3.70 2.40 33.81
CA TYR A 960 3.20 3.25 34.88
C TYR A 960 2.06 2.57 35.61
N PHE A 961 2.08 2.66 36.93
CA PHE A 961 1.00 2.29 37.83
C PHE A 961 0.84 3.40 38.87
N PHE A 962 -0.37 3.74 39.28
CA PHE A 962 -0.52 4.69 40.39
C PHE A 962 -1.69 4.26 41.24
N ASN A 963 -1.46 4.17 42.54
CA ASN A 963 -2.46 3.85 43.52
C ASN A 963 -2.58 5.03 44.47
N ASN A 964 -3.44 5.98 44.09
CA ASN A 964 -3.93 6.97 45.05
C ASN A 964 -4.55 6.20 46.25
N GLY A 965 -4.38 6.61 47.49
CA GLY A 965 -4.95 5.91 48.64
C GLY A 965 -6.49 5.86 48.63
N TYR A 966 -7.09 5.11 49.56
CA TYR A 966 -8.53 5.22 49.83
C TYR A 966 -8.77 6.40 50.78
N GLY A 967 -9.22 7.56 50.28
CA GLY A 967 -9.68 8.65 51.13
C GLY A 967 -10.19 9.90 50.39
N PRO A 968 -11.09 10.70 50.98
CA PRO A 968 -11.61 11.94 50.40
C PRO A 968 -10.59 13.11 50.39
N LEU A 969 -9.31 12.84 50.62
CA LEU A 969 -8.24 13.83 50.82
C LEU A 969 -7.15 13.79 49.74
N SER A 970 -7.26 12.94 48.71
CA SER A 970 -6.24 12.86 47.66
C SER A 970 -6.13 14.17 46.88
N LYS A 971 -4.92 14.69 46.69
CA LYS A 971 -4.65 15.95 45.99
C LYS A 971 -3.81 15.71 44.75
N ALA A 972 -4.09 16.45 43.67
CA ALA A 972 -3.33 16.38 42.43
C ALA A 972 -1.82 16.50 42.67
N SER A 973 -1.07 15.52 42.22
CA SER A 973 0.39 15.48 42.32
C SER A 973 1.01 15.31 40.94
N ILE A 974 2.24 15.79 40.77
CA ILE A 974 2.94 15.78 39.48
C ILE A 974 4.19 14.90 39.57
N LEU A 975 4.24 13.86 38.73
CA LEU A 975 5.47 13.14 38.43
C LEU A 975 6.10 13.73 37.17
N GLN A 976 7.39 14.02 37.18
CA GLN A 976 8.12 14.54 36.02
C GLN A 976 9.17 13.53 35.57
N LEU A 977 9.22 13.27 34.26
CA LEU A 977 10.33 12.57 33.61
C LEU A 977 11.33 13.59 33.09
N LEU A 978 12.54 13.58 33.64
CA LEU A 978 13.63 14.44 33.26
C LEU A 978 14.72 13.65 32.54
N VAL A 979 15.23 14.20 31.44
CA VAL A 979 16.39 13.68 30.72
C VAL A 979 17.42 14.80 30.65
N ASN A 980 18.64 14.54 31.12
CA ASN A 980 19.71 15.53 31.26
C ASN A 980 19.25 16.80 31.99
N GLY A 981 18.37 16.64 32.99
CA GLY A 981 17.80 17.75 33.78
C GLY A 981 16.65 18.52 33.11
N THR A 982 16.25 18.19 31.88
CA THR A 982 15.11 18.81 31.17
C THR A 982 13.87 17.93 31.27
N VAL A 983 12.70 18.51 31.59
CA VAL A 983 11.43 17.77 31.68
C VAL A 983 10.90 17.44 30.29
N TYR A 984 10.62 16.17 29.99
CA TYR A 984 10.05 15.75 28.69
C TYR A 984 8.65 15.14 28.79
N ALA A 985 8.24 14.71 29.98
CA ALA A 985 6.85 14.34 30.24
C ALA A 985 6.48 14.70 31.69
N SER A 986 5.24 15.13 31.90
CA SER A 986 4.65 15.32 33.22
C SER A 986 3.37 14.49 33.33
N PHE A 987 3.20 13.82 34.48
CA PHE A 987 2.05 12.99 34.81
C PHE A 987 1.31 13.70 35.94
N LEU A 988 0.12 14.21 35.64
CA LEU A 988 -0.72 14.95 36.57
C LEU A 988 -1.93 14.08 36.96
N THR A 989 -2.07 13.73 38.23
CA THR A 989 -3.31 13.10 38.71
C THR A 989 -4.44 14.09 38.81
N GLN A 990 -5.65 13.63 38.53
CA GLN A 990 -6.88 14.42 38.72
C GLN A 990 -7.43 14.20 40.14
N ASP A 991 -8.07 15.23 40.70
CA ASP A 991 -8.72 15.19 42.01
C ASP A 991 -9.97 14.26 42.02
N ASP A 992 -10.54 14.04 43.21
CA ASP A 992 -11.89 13.47 43.44
C ASP A 992 -12.16 12.01 43.01
N TYR A 993 -11.30 11.06 43.40
CA TYR A 993 -11.53 9.61 43.16
C TYR A 993 -11.63 9.20 41.68
N SER A 994 -11.40 10.11 40.73
CA SER A 994 -11.53 9.85 39.28
C SER A 994 -10.64 8.71 38.77
N GLY A 995 -9.58 8.37 39.52
CA GLY A 995 -8.67 7.30 39.18
C GLY A 995 -7.97 7.57 37.85
N SER A 996 -7.74 8.82 37.49
CA SER A 996 -7.16 9.21 36.20
C SER A 996 -5.90 10.06 36.37
N ALA A 997 -4.95 9.88 35.45
CA ALA A 997 -3.74 10.69 35.34
C ALA A 997 -3.55 11.17 33.90
N THR A 998 -3.33 12.47 33.73
CA THR A 998 -3.01 13.08 32.44
C THR A 998 -1.50 13.07 32.26
N VAL A 999 -1.02 12.39 31.23
CA VAL A 999 0.38 12.51 30.80
C VAL A 999 0.45 13.54 29.70
N THR A 1000 1.39 14.47 29.81
CA THR A 1000 1.63 15.54 28.83
C THR A 1000 3.08 15.52 28.42
N ALA A 1001 3.35 15.36 27.12
CA ALA A 1001 4.68 15.52 26.58
C ALA A 1001 5.08 17.00 26.54
N GLN A 1002 6.37 17.26 26.76
CA GLN A 1002 6.93 18.61 26.86
C GLN A 1002 8.23 18.70 26.05
N ASN A 1003 8.66 19.93 25.77
CA ASN A 1003 9.93 20.21 25.10
C ASN A 1003 10.13 19.45 23.77
N GLY A 1004 9.05 19.30 22.99
CA GLY A 1004 9.09 18.65 21.67
C GLY A 1004 9.08 17.11 21.71
N ALA A 1005 8.97 16.50 22.89
CA ALA A 1005 8.70 15.08 22.99
C ALA A 1005 7.29 14.74 22.49
N THR A 1006 7.06 13.48 22.15
CA THR A 1006 5.75 12.95 21.80
C THR A 1006 5.47 11.65 22.56
N LEU A 1007 4.18 11.35 22.76
CA LEU A 1007 3.72 10.11 23.38
C LEU A 1007 3.28 9.10 22.31
N VAL A 1008 2.82 7.91 22.73
CA VAL A 1008 2.31 6.84 21.86
C VAL A 1008 1.35 7.40 20.79
N GLY A 1009 1.62 7.09 19.51
CA GLY A 1009 0.84 7.61 18.38
C GLY A 1009 1.15 9.05 17.98
N GLY A 1010 2.22 9.66 18.51
CA GLY A 1010 2.65 11.02 18.16
C GLY A 1010 1.84 12.12 18.84
N VAL A 1011 1.03 11.79 19.85
CA VAL A 1011 0.13 12.74 20.53
C VAL A 1011 0.84 13.50 21.66
N GLY A 1012 0.35 14.71 21.96
CA GLY A 1012 0.91 15.56 23.02
C GLY A 1012 0.42 15.22 24.44
N SER A 1013 -0.71 14.52 24.58
CA SER A 1013 -1.24 14.12 25.89
C SER A 1013 -2.08 12.84 25.82
N VAL A 1014 -2.05 12.04 26.89
CA VAL A 1014 -2.79 10.77 27.05
C VAL A 1014 -3.37 10.70 28.47
N GLN A 1015 -4.62 10.24 28.61
CA GLN A 1015 -5.22 9.92 29.93
C GLN A 1015 -4.94 8.46 30.29
N LEU A 1016 -4.48 8.22 31.51
CA LEU A 1016 -4.21 6.90 32.09
C LEU A 1016 -5.15 6.64 33.26
N ASN A 1017 -5.41 5.36 33.58
CA ASN A 1017 -6.29 4.95 34.68
C ASN A 1017 -5.51 4.21 35.79
N ARG A 1018 -5.91 4.44 37.04
CA ARG A 1018 -5.40 3.97 38.34
C ARG A 1018 -5.13 2.47 38.44
N TYR A 1019 -5.90 1.64 37.75
CA TYR A 1019 -5.86 0.17 37.96
C TYR A 1019 -5.23 -0.63 36.81
N SER A 1020 -4.58 0.04 35.86
CA SER A 1020 -3.89 -0.63 34.76
C SER A 1020 -2.40 -0.33 34.81
N SER A 1021 -1.56 -1.36 34.62
CA SER A 1021 -0.16 -1.16 34.22
C SER A 1021 -0.15 -0.57 32.82
N SER A 1022 -0.26 0.75 32.74
CA SER A 1022 -0.27 1.48 31.49
C SER A 1022 1.14 1.51 30.94
N ARG A 1023 1.38 0.88 29.79
CA ARG A 1023 2.65 1.02 29.08
C ARG A 1023 2.59 2.29 28.24
N LEU A 1024 3.56 3.16 28.43
CA LEU A 1024 3.68 4.43 27.74
C LEU A 1024 5.13 4.61 27.31
N TRP A 1025 5.34 5.02 26.06
CA TRP A 1025 6.64 5.53 25.66
C TRP A 1025 6.64 7.02 25.43
N VAL A 1026 7.78 7.61 25.74
CA VAL A 1026 8.12 9.01 25.45
C VAL A 1026 9.20 9.01 24.38
N THR A 1027 8.85 9.51 23.20
CA THR A 1027 9.81 9.74 22.12
C THR A 1027 10.40 11.13 22.29
N LEU A 1028 11.70 11.19 22.56
CA LEU A 1028 12.42 12.45 22.74
C LEU A 1028 12.60 13.15 21.38
N PRO A 1029 12.68 14.50 21.33
CA PRO A 1029 12.95 15.20 20.08
C PRO A 1029 14.37 14.95 19.58
N ALA A 1030 14.60 15.18 18.27
CA ALA A 1030 15.92 15.06 17.65
C ALA A 1030 17.00 16.01 18.23
N SER A 1031 16.60 17.02 19.01
CA SER A 1031 17.54 17.88 19.75
C SER A 1031 18.24 17.15 20.91
N VAL A 1032 17.71 16.02 21.37
CA VAL A 1032 18.39 15.16 22.36
C VAL A 1032 19.39 14.28 21.64
N THR A 1033 20.67 14.63 21.77
CA THR A 1033 21.77 13.94 21.08
C THR A 1033 22.52 12.93 21.94
N SER A 1034 22.28 12.88 23.25
CA SER A 1034 22.85 11.87 24.18
C SER A 1034 22.03 11.76 25.46
N ILE A 1035 22.13 10.62 26.15
CA ILE A 1035 21.48 10.38 27.45
C ILE A 1035 22.57 10.26 28.53
N GLY A 1036 22.76 11.34 29.30
CA GLY A 1036 23.68 11.40 30.43
C GLY A 1036 23.01 11.18 31.78
N SER A 1037 21.72 11.53 31.91
CA SER A 1037 20.92 11.19 33.09
C SER A 1037 19.44 11.03 32.71
N VAL A 1038 18.78 10.07 33.36
CA VAL A 1038 17.32 9.96 33.38
C VAL A 1038 16.86 9.96 34.82
N GLN A 1039 15.95 10.87 35.11
CA GLN A 1039 15.46 11.14 36.45
C GLN A 1039 13.95 11.15 36.43
N ILE A 1040 13.39 10.63 37.51
CA ILE A 1040 11.99 10.84 37.84
C ILE A 1040 11.97 11.74 39.08
N LYS A 1041 11.12 12.76 39.05
CA LYS A 1041 10.98 13.70 40.15
C LYS A 1041 9.52 13.84 40.53
N PHE A 1042 9.22 13.64 41.80
CA PHE A 1042 7.92 13.95 42.36
C PHE A 1042 7.85 15.42 42.79
N VAL A 1043 6.77 16.10 42.42
CA VAL A 1043 6.48 17.48 42.79
C VAL A 1043 5.07 17.52 43.38
N SER A 1044 5.01 17.69 44.70
CA SER A 1044 3.74 17.93 45.41
C SER A 1044 3.23 19.32 45.09
N SER A 1045 1.91 19.44 44.90
CA SER A 1045 1.23 20.74 44.75
C SER A 1045 0.87 21.39 46.09
N ALA A 1046 1.09 20.72 47.23
CA ALA A 1046 0.64 21.15 48.56
C ALA A 1046 1.79 21.52 49.52
N PRO A 1047 1.69 22.61 50.30
CA PRO A 1047 2.61 22.91 51.39
C PRO A 1047 2.25 22.08 52.64
N THR A 1048 3.10 21.10 52.95
CA THR A 1048 3.19 20.33 54.22
C THR A 1048 1.94 19.59 54.73
N GLY A 1049 2.06 18.26 54.84
CA GLY A 1049 1.31 17.44 55.79
C GLY A 1049 0.20 16.58 55.20
N SER A 1050 0.41 15.26 55.23
CA SER A 1050 -0.55 14.16 54.96
C SER A 1050 -1.08 14.08 53.52
N VAL A 1051 -0.30 13.42 52.66
CA VAL A 1051 -0.71 12.95 51.33
C VAL A 1051 -0.29 11.49 51.25
N GLY A 1052 -1.25 10.58 51.08
CA GLY A 1052 -1.02 9.13 50.97
C GLY A 1052 -1.37 8.63 49.58
N ASP A 1053 -0.63 9.09 48.59
CA ASP A 1053 -0.77 8.76 47.18
C ASP A 1053 0.47 8.01 46.66
N ASP A 1054 0.42 6.67 46.64
CA ASP A 1054 1.52 5.83 46.17
C ASP A 1054 1.64 5.84 44.63
N TYR A 1055 2.78 6.28 44.09
CA TYR A 1055 3.06 6.30 42.64
C TYR A 1055 4.05 5.24 42.22
N GLY A 1056 3.62 4.27 41.45
CA GLY A 1056 4.53 3.32 40.83
C GLY A 1056 4.98 3.65 39.42
N PHE A 1057 6.26 3.91 39.22
CA PHE A 1057 6.78 4.01 37.86
C PHE A 1057 7.92 3.02 37.67
N GLU A 1058 7.89 2.32 36.54
CA GLU A 1058 8.95 1.44 36.09
C GLU A 1058 9.41 1.85 34.69
N ILE A 1059 10.63 2.37 34.55
CA ILE A 1059 11.28 2.42 33.24
C ILE A 1059 11.88 1.05 32.98
N GLY A 1060 11.25 0.30 32.09
CA GLY A 1060 11.73 -1.03 31.70
C GLY A 1060 12.93 -0.93 30.76
N SER A 1061 12.93 0.04 29.84
CA SER A 1061 14.05 0.23 28.93
C SER A 1061 14.18 1.65 28.38
N ILE A 1062 15.42 2.02 28.07
CA ILE A 1062 15.74 3.15 27.20
C ILE A 1062 16.47 2.55 26.01
N ILE A 1063 15.78 2.43 24.87
CA ILE A 1063 16.34 1.72 23.73
C ILE A 1063 17.11 2.71 22.86
N ALA A 1064 18.41 2.53 22.81
CA ALA A 1064 19.29 3.27 21.92
C ALA A 1064 19.99 2.33 20.94
N CYS A 1065 20.29 2.84 19.77
CA CYS A 1065 21.21 2.18 18.86
C CYS A 1065 22.61 2.67 19.17
N THR A 1066 23.59 1.76 19.09
CA THR A 1066 24.96 2.23 18.90
C THR A 1066 24.96 3.19 17.71
N LYS A 1067 25.58 4.36 17.85
CA LYS A 1067 25.87 5.19 16.68
C LYS A 1067 26.51 4.25 15.68
N ALA A 1068 25.96 4.21 14.48
CA ALA A 1068 26.55 3.49 13.37
C ALA A 1068 28.05 3.82 13.35
N LEU A 1069 28.89 2.86 13.74
CA LEU A 1069 30.33 3.02 13.69
C LEU A 1069 30.83 2.26 12.47
N PRO A 1070 31.80 2.82 11.74
CA PRO A 1070 32.52 2.01 10.78
C PRO A 1070 33.21 0.86 11.52
N LYS A 1071 33.03 -0.37 11.04
CA LYS A 1071 33.71 -1.56 11.55
C LYS A 1071 34.47 -2.19 10.41
N LEU A 1072 35.78 -2.02 10.42
CA LEU A 1072 36.65 -2.50 9.37
C LEU A 1072 37.05 -3.94 9.66
N ASN A 1073 36.69 -4.86 8.76
CA ASN A 1073 37.19 -6.22 8.73
C ASN A 1073 38.32 -6.31 7.71
N VAL A 1074 39.48 -6.79 8.12
CA VAL A 1074 40.69 -6.79 7.31
C VAL A 1074 41.10 -8.24 7.03
N VAL A 1075 41.20 -8.59 5.75
CA VAL A 1075 41.62 -9.93 5.30
C VAL A 1075 42.88 -9.79 4.47
N LYS A 1076 43.97 -10.40 4.94
CA LYS A 1076 45.24 -10.48 4.20
C LYS A 1076 45.31 -11.81 3.48
N THR A 1077 45.49 -11.73 2.17
CA THR A 1077 45.81 -12.87 1.32
C THR A 1077 47.21 -12.74 0.78
N VAL A 1078 47.83 -13.86 0.47
CA VAL A 1078 49.15 -13.99 -0.08
C VAL A 1078 49.12 -14.99 -1.23
N GLN A 1079 49.90 -14.71 -2.26
CA GLN A 1079 50.16 -15.61 -3.37
C GLN A 1079 51.65 -15.58 -3.71
N ASN A 1080 52.25 -16.75 -3.98
CA ASN A 1080 53.56 -16.80 -4.61
C ASN A 1080 53.41 -16.56 -6.11
N ILE A 1081 53.79 -15.36 -6.55
CA ILE A 1081 53.63 -14.92 -7.94
C ILE A 1081 54.61 -15.65 -8.85
N THR A 1082 55.85 -15.85 -8.40
CA THR A 1082 56.89 -16.53 -9.18
C THR A 1082 56.50 -17.99 -9.46
N ALA A 1083 55.92 -18.67 -8.47
CA ALA A 1083 55.50 -20.06 -8.59
C ALA A 1083 54.05 -20.25 -9.07
N GLN A 1084 53.32 -19.16 -9.36
CA GLN A 1084 51.88 -19.17 -9.64
C GLN A 1084 51.06 -19.96 -8.59
N GLY A 1085 51.42 -19.82 -7.32
CA GLY A 1085 50.68 -20.45 -6.22
C GLY A 1085 49.23 -19.95 -6.17
N THR A 1086 48.33 -20.61 -5.44
CA THR A 1086 46.96 -20.10 -5.26
C THR A 1086 46.92 -18.97 -4.23
N VAL A 1087 46.06 -17.97 -4.46
CA VAL A 1087 45.77 -16.90 -3.48
C VAL A 1087 45.11 -17.52 -2.25
N GLY A 1088 45.68 -17.30 -1.06
CA GLY A 1088 45.16 -17.79 0.21
C GLY A 1088 45.68 -16.97 1.40
N THR A 1089 45.49 -17.39 2.65
CA THR A 1089 46.08 -16.69 3.81
C THR A 1089 47.49 -17.18 4.16
N LEU A 1090 47.96 -18.22 3.49
CA LEU A 1090 49.29 -18.80 3.61
C LEU A 1090 49.81 -19.13 2.22
N SER A 1091 51.11 -18.94 2.01
CA SER A 1091 51.81 -19.39 0.81
C SER A 1091 53.21 -19.86 1.20
N THR A 1092 53.72 -20.88 0.51
CA THR A 1092 55.11 -21.33 0.65
C THR A 1092 55.97 -20.75 -0.48
N GLY A 1093 57.25 -20.56 -0.21
CA GLY A 1093 58.20 -20.01 -1.17
C GLY A 1093 59.64 -20.31 -0.77
N ARG A 1094 60.56 -20.14 -1.71
CA ARG A 1094 62.00 -20.29 -1.53
C ARG A 1094 62.68 -18.91 -1.60
N PRO A 1095 63.93 -18.77 -1.12
CA PRO A 1095 64.70 -17.54 -1.34
C PRO A 1095 64.71 -17.13 -2.82
N GLY A 1096 64.43 -15.86 -3.09
CA GLY A 1096 64.27 -15.27 -4.42
C GLY A 1096 62.83 -15.26 -4.97
N ASP A 1097 61.89 -16.00 -4.39
CA ASP A 1097 60.48 -15.95 -4.83
C ASP A 1097 59.82 -14.61 -4.45
N VAL A 1098 58.92 -14.15 -5.31
CA VAL A 1098 58.10 -12.95 -5.09
C VAL A 1098 56.74 -13.36 -4.54
N LEU A 1099 56.42 -12.88 -3.35
CA LEU A 1099 55.11 -13.02 -2.74
C LEU A 1099 54.33 -11.72 -2.90
N GLU A 1100 53.09 -11.81 -3.39
CA GLU A 1100 52.13 -10.71 -3.39
C GLU A 1100 51.23 -10.85 -2.18
N TYR A 1101 51.17 -9.79 -1.38
CA TYR A 1101 50.25 -9.67 -0.26
C TYR A 1101 49.16 -8.69 -0.65
N CYS A 1102 47.90 -9.11 -0.57
CA CYS A 1102 46.72 -8.28 -0.78
C CYS A 1102 45.88 -8.21 0.49
N ILE A 1103 45.76 -7.01 1.06
CA ILE A 1103 45.00 -6.76 2.28
C ILE A 1103 43.70 -6.04 1.91
N THR A 1104 42.59 -6.77 1.98
CA THR A 1104 41.25 -6.22 1.72
C THR A 1104 40.59 -5.80 3.02
N THR A 1105 40.27 -4.52 3.12
CA THR A 1105 39.53 -3.93 4.24
C THR A 1105 38.10 -3.68 3.81
N THR A 1106 37.15 -4.35 4.45
CA THR A 1106 35.70 -4.20 4.23
C THR A 1106 35.07 -3.49 5.40
N ASN A 1107 34.25 -2.47 5.15
CA ASN A 1107 33.41 -1.89 6.18
C ASN A 1107 32.19 -2.78 6.44
N THR A 1108 32.29 -3.62 7.45
CA THR A 1108 31.20 -4.46 7.97
C THR A 1108 30.32 -3.73 8.98
N GLY A 1109 30.62 -2.45 9.27
CA GLY A 1109 29.89 -1.61 10.21
C GLY A 1109 28.73 -0.86 9.57
N GLY A 1110 27.97 -0.16 10.42
CA GLY A 1110 26.74 0.53 10.02
C GLY A 1110 26.92 1.92 9.41
N ALA A 1111 28.05 2.58 9.65
CA ALA A 1111 28.34 3.91 9.11
C ALA A 1111 29.55 3.90 8.20
N SER A 1112 29.62 4.89 7.32
CA SER A 1112 30.77 5.10 6.46
C SER A 1112 32.04 5.39 7.28
N ALA A 1113 33.13 4.71 6.93
CA ALA A 1113 34.46 4.99 7.48
C ALA A 1113 35.10 6.13 6.69
N THR A 1114 35.64 7.13 7.38
CA THR A 1114 36.33 8.28 6.76
C THR A 1114 37.70 8.45 7.41
N LYS A 1115 38.60 9.18 6.75
CA LYS A 1115 39.99 9.39 7.20
C LYS A 1115 40.77 8.08 7.37
N LEU A 1116 40.68 7.21 6.36
CA LEU A 1116 41.28 5.88 6.40
C LEU A 1116 42.78 5.95 6.18
N SER A 1117 43.54 5.23 7.00
CA SER A 1117 44.94 4.96 6.78
C SER A 1117 45.22 3.47 6.96
N PHE A 1118 46.17 2.96 6.19
CA PHE A 1118 46.59 1.56 6.17
C PHE A 1118 48.06 1.49 6.51
N SER A 1119 48.45 0.43 7.25
CA SER A 1119 49.86 0.07 7.42
C SER A 1119 49.98 -1.43 7.62
N ASP A 1120 51.02 -2.03 7.06
CA ASP A 1120 51.33 -3.44 7.24
C ASP A 1120 52.85 -3.65 7.24
N ALA A 1121 53.31 -4.51 8.15
CA ALA A 1121 54.73 -4.82 8.26
C ALA A 1121 55.15 -5.71 7.10
N VAL A 1122 56.32 -5.41 6.54
CA VAL A 1122 56.96 -6.31 5.59
C VAL A 1122 57.49 -7.51 6.38
N PRO A 1123 57.11 -8.75 6.03
CA PRO A 1123 57.49 -9.93 6.81
C PRO A 1123 59.01 -10.06 6.97
N SER A 1124 59.46 -10.54 8.12
CA SER A 1124 60.88 -10.81 8.37
C SER A 1124 61.44 -11.83 7.37
N ASN A 1125 62.71 -11.66 6.99
CA ASN A 1125 63.38 -12.42 5.91
C ASN A 1125 62.79 -12.22 4.51
N THR A 1126 61.95 -11.20 4.32
CA THR A 1126 61.57 -10.69 3.01
C THR A 1126 61.93 -9.22 2.90
N SER A 1127 62.11 -8.73 1.67
CA SER A 1127 62.31 -7.31 1.38
C SER A 1127 61.17 -6.83 0.49
N ALA A 1128 60.53 -5.71 0.87
CA ALA A 1128 59.50 -5.11 0.02
C ALA A 1128 60.10 -4.72 -1.31
N GLN A 1129 59.39 -5.06 -2.38
CA GLN A 1129 59.89 -4.92 -3.74
C GLN A 1129 59.45 -3.58 -4.31
N THR A 1130 60.37 -2.62 -4.38
CA THR A 1130 60.19 -1.40 -5.16
C THR A 1130 59.98 -1.78 -6.63
N GLY A 1131 58.93 -1.22 -7.22
CA GLY A 1131 58.43 -1.52 -8.56
C GLY A 1131 57.77 -2.88 -8.69
N GLY A 1132 57.26 -3.46 -7.59
CA GLY A 1132 56.68 -4.81 -7.57
C GLY A 1132 55.60 -5.05 -8.64
N TYR A 1133 54.87 -4.02 -9.05
CA TYR A 1133 53.85 -4.07 -10.10
C TYR A 1133 54.26 -3.35 -11.40
N GLY A 1134 55.50 -2.88 -11.48
CA GLY A 1134 56.02 -2.03 -12.54
C GLY A 1134 56.74 -0.82 -11.96
N ALA A 1135 57.55 -0.14 -12.78
CA ALA A 1135 58.33 1.01 -12.33
C ALA A 1135 57.44 2.13 -11.76
N GLY A 1136 57.73 2.60 -10.55
CA GLY A 1136 56.92 3.60 -9.84
C GLY A 1136 55.58 3.07 -9.32
N LYS A 1137 55.39 1.74 -9.26
CA LYS A 1137 54.16 1.09 -8.80
C LYS A 1137 54.52 0.07 -7.72
N ASP A 1138 54.63 0.58 -6.51
CA ASP A 1138 55.10 -0.18 -5.36
C ASP A 1138 53.93 -0.81 -4.61
N ILE A 1139 52.78 -0.13 -4.60
CA ILE A 1139 51.55 -0.51 -3.89
C ILE A 1139 50.35 -0.36 -4.84
N HIS A 1140 49.45 -1.34 -4.93
CA HIS A 1140 48.15 -1.24 -5.61
C HIS A 1140 47.02 -1.02 -4.61
N VAL A 1141 46.27 0.08 -4.72
CA VAL A 1141 45.09 0.37 -3.90
C VAL A 1141 43.84 0.26 -4.75
N THR A 1142 42.99 -0.74 -4.52
CA THR A 1142 41.72 -0.91 -5.25
C THR A 1142 40.54 -0.50 -4.39
N THR A 1143 39.71 0.39 -4.90
CA THR A 1143 38.44 0.83 -4.28
C THR A 1143 37.26 0.54 -5.22
N VAL A 1144 36.04 0.87 -4.81
CA VAL A 1144 34.85 0.81 -5.69
C VAL A 1144 34.96 1.70 -6.94
N ALA A 1145 35.85 2.71 -6.94
CA ALA A 1145 36.11 3.60 -8.06
C ALA A 1145 37.22 3.09 -9.01
N GLY A 1146 37.91 2.00 -8.66
CA GLY A 1146 39.02 1.43 -9.43
C GLY A 1146 40.32 1.30 -8.63
N THR A 1147 41.38 0.86 -9.32
CA THR A 1147 42.73 0.66 -8.75
C THR A 1147 43.64 1.86 -9.01
N THR A 1148 44.39 2.27 -7.99
CA THR A 1148 45.39 3.34 -8.03
C THR A 1148 46.70 2.81 -7.49
N ASP A 1149 47.81 3.10 -8.18
CA ASP A 1149 49.13 2.63 -7.80
C ASP A 1149 49.90 3.74 -7.10
N LEU A 1150 50.64 3.41 -6.05
CA LEU A 1150 51.40 4.35 -5.22
C LEU A 1150 52.87 3.91 -5.13
N THR A 1151 53.75 4.84 -4.79
CA THR A 1151 55.17 4.58 -4.57
C THR A 1151 55.49 4.40 -3.09
N PHE A 1152 56.71 3.94 -2.80
CA PHE A 1152 57.33 3.96 -1.48
C PHE A 1152 58.11 5.25 -1.22
N ALA A 1153 58.32 6.07 -2.26
CA ALA A 1153 59.14 7.28 -2.19
C ALA A 1153 58.37 8.41 -1.49
N ALA A 1154 59.08 9.30 -0.80
CA ALA A 1154 58.47 10.46 -0.17
C ALA A 1154 58.22 11.58 -1.21
N ASP A 1155 57.33 11.33 -2.15
CA ASP A 1155 57.08 12.18 -3.33
C ASP A 1155 55.73 12.91 -3.31
N GLY A 1156 55.00 12.79 -2.20
CA GLY A 1156 53.73 13.48 -1.98
C GLY A 1156 52.50 12.67 -2.35
N ASP A 1157 52.66 11.47 -2.91
CA ASP A 1157 51.59 10.49 -2.98
C ASP A 1157 51.28 9.89 -1.59
N ALA A 1158 50.22 9.07 -1.51
CA ALA A 1158 49.72 8.55 -0.25
C ALA A 1158 50.54 7.38 0.32
N GLY A 1159 51.42 6.75 -0.46
CA GLY A 1159 52.14 5.52 -0.16
C GLY A 1159 53.56 5.76 0.35
N GLN A 1160 54.00 5.00 1.36
CA GLN A 1160 55.33 5.13 1.96
C GLN A 1160 55.86 3.79 2.46
N LEU A 1161 57.18 3.58 2.37
CA LEU A 1161 57.89 2.50 3.06
C LEU A 1161 58.84 3.11 4.10
N GLY A 1162 58.55 2.88 5.38
CA GLY A 1162 59.32 3.46 6.48
C GLY A 1162 59.31 2.54 7.70
N GLY A 1163 60.47 2.39 8.38
CA GLY A 1163 60.56 1.57 9.60
C GLY A 1163 60.27 0.08 9.41
N GLY A 1164 60.38 -0.45 8.19
CA GLY A 1164 60.09 -1.86 7.86
C GLY A 1164 58.60 -2.16 7.59
N ALA A 1165 57.76 -1.14 7.46
CA ALA A 1165 56.33 -1.27 7.16
C ALA A 1165 55.93 -0.39 5.98
N ILE A 1166 54.94 -0.87 5.23
CA ILE A 1166 54.29 -0.13 4.15
C ILE A 1166 53.09 0.60 4.75
N SER A 1167 52.91 1.87 4.42
CA SER A 1167 51.76 2.67 4.89
C SER A 1167 51.11 3.43 3.74
N VAL A 1168 49.78 3.59 3.79
CA VAL A 1168 49.00 4.36 2.82
C VAL A 1168 47.99 5.25 3.53
N ASN A 1169 47.99 6.56 3.26
CA ASN A 1169 47.05 7.50 3.88
C ASN A 1169 45.97 7.98 2.90
N LEU A 1170 44.69 7.67 3.15
CA LEU A 1170 43.55 7.93 2.27
C LEU A 1170 42.51 8.83 2.96
N PRO A 1171 42.83 10.11 3.24
CA PRO A 1171 41.97 10.99 4.04
C PRO A 1171 40.62 11.29 3.37
N SER A 1172 40.57 11.29 2.03
CA SER A 1172 39.39 11.60 1.23
C SER A 1172 38.52 10.38 0.93
N LEU A 1173 38.99 9.15 1.22
CA LEU A 1173 38.22 7.94 0.96
C LEU A 1173 37.10 7.78 2.02
N VAL A 1174 35.87 7.63 1.53
CA VAL A 1174 34.68 7.34 2.34
C VAL A 1174 34.23 5.92 2.01
N LEU A 1175 34.38 4.99 2.94
CA LEU A 1175 34.03 3.58 2.75
C LEU A 1175 32.65 3.30 3.35
N ALA A 1176 31.61 3.25 2.53
CA ALA A 1176 30.23 3.04 2.98
C ALA A 1176 30.01 1.61 3.53
N PRO A 1177 28.91 1.34 4.27
CA PRO A 1177 28.58 -0.01 4.74
C PRO A 1177 28.62 -1.03 3.60
N THR A 1178 29.19 -2.20 3.86
CA THR A 1178 29.43 -3.31 2.92
C THR A 1178 30.47 -3.07 1.82
N GLN A 1179 30.97 -1.85 1.64
CA GLN A 1179 32.03 -1.58 0.67
C GLN A 1179 33.40 -2.03 1.19
N ALA A 1180 34.30 -2.35 0.26
CA ALA A 1180 35.67 -2.73 0.54
C ALA A 1180 36.67 -1.93 -0.31
N PHE A 1181 37.88 -1.80 0.22
CA PHE A 1181 39.06 -1.45 -0.57
C PHE A 1181 40.18 -2.45 -0.25
N SER A 1182 41.11 -2.66 -1.18
CA SER A 1182 42.27 -3.52 -0.98
C SER A 1182 43.57 -2.76 -1.22
N VAL A 1183 44.59 -3.08 -0.44
CA VAL A 1183 45.96 -2.59 -0.63
C VAL A 1183 46.85 -3.79 -0.84
N CYS A 1184 47.52 -3.86 -1.99
CA CYS A 1184 48.42 -4.96 -2.33
C CYS A 1184 49.85 -4.48 -2.51
N PHE A 1185 50.82 -5.26 -2.05
CA PHE A 1185 52.26 -5.03 -2.29
C PHE A 1185 53.00 -6.35 -2.50
N ARG A 1186 54.17 -6.30 -3.12
CA ARG A 1186 55.02 -7.47 -3.35
C ARG A 1186 56.29 -7.40 -2.51
N ALA A 1187 56.76 -8.57 -2.08
CA ALA A 1187 58.02 -8.72 -1.36
C ALA A 1187 58.78 -9.94 -1.89
N ILE A 1188 60.11 -9.84 -1.91
CA ILE A 1188 61.02 -10.93 -2.31
C ILE A 1188 61.54 -11.60 -1.05
N ILE A 1189 61.55 -12.94 -1.01
CA ILE A 1189 62.19 -13.70 0.07
C ILE A 1189 63.71 -13.57 -0.08
N ASN A 1190 64.40 -13.14 0.99
CA ASN A 1190 65.84 -12.87 0.99
C ASN A 1190 66.70 -14.15 0.94
#